data_AF-A0A7R9T0U9-F1
#
_entry.id   AF-A0A7R9T0U9-F1
#
_cell.length_a   1.000
_cell.length_b   1.000
_cell.length_c   1.000
_cell.angle_alpha   90.00
_cell.angle_beta   90.00
_cell.angle_gamma   90.00
#
_symmetry.space_group_name_H-M   'P 1'
#
loop_
_entity.id
_entity.type
_entity.pdbx_description
1 polymer ?
#
loop_
_entity_poly.entity_id
_entity_poly.type
_entity_poly.pdbx_seq_one_letter_code
_entity_poly.pdbx_strand_id
1 'polypeptide(L)'
;MAQRERELILREEELDARARATEDAEVFEANLKRRAARLDERERAMRNARDDLDLRDDQLTEAIVGLERENEAVRRETAAMERRREEIVRELTDREVGVLKREESATEREHELRVVEGRLGALKERASDEEARLRRAIERADAAEKREADVARRLHELENDEQRVRTNLREVQADVGRAVDVKASAQRETDALKKDVEILRGELSALTAEKARQVQFIQSVRSDLDERERETADAAEIAANECEAIAVAWDEIESMRSDLERQEKMIEDTAAQLEQNVKAFDRDATAMRERQVENERKLDELREHEEFLRRLASENESKAREVSTLEAEIAERLRDVEAREAEVAEWRPQIDEFKSKRVDIEAHAAAIETAKTQLVELSAREKELEEKELQLERREEAAARQLSAAAEAEVILNEENAKLEQKLQEMAPNLIAAELEREVVELKMELERTKAAANAVMANADMERRRREEEESSSGAAAGDADPFAAVGDEKIRQEERARAEQVLESKTAALLRANALLDARENELAKREFALTDELERLEHDTARLLTLQDEVNERMKDVLEVEMHGIGGEPRKRREDASDYATVANAERHAATILADAEELRRTARAHLEAATATAQAARAINDACESSEREGAATIKRVSAVVASAIQAAKRQGDELRARREQASTSVVALDRDAKIDLLDAQLEYVAKAKADLDRREASIRSDSFAAASRRRADAATSNDELSSRARTARLREEVHGAAEHLLECLSQGETALARAAAVLHAPRVSELRLKLAGLLGVADRLARARVDVSGDDTEEDILSDRLAALEHEIRRAGGWFEDLRRAVREV
;
A
#
# COMPACT_ATOMS: atom_id res chain seq x y z
N MET A 1 -230.95 -71.70 -243.91
CA MET A 1 -230.64 -70.25 -243.91
C MET A 1 -230.44 -69.83 -242.45
N ALA A 2 -229.28 -69.41 -241.94
CA ALA A 2 -227.86 -69.64 -242.29
C ALA A 2 -226.92 -68.69 -241.53
N GLN A 3 -227.39 -67.47 -241.18
CA GLN A 3 -226.53 -66.39 -240.69
C GLN A 3 -226.80 -65.95 -239.24
N ARG A 4 -228.05 -65.98 -238.76
CA ARG A 4 -228.35 -65.66 -237.35
C ARG A 4 -228.05 -66.82 -236.38
N GLU A 5 -227.77 -67.98 -236.94
CA GLU A 5 -227.05 -69.14 -236.38
C GLU A 5 -225.54 -68.85 -236.13
N ARG A 6 -225.14 -67.57 -235.98
CA ARG A 6 -223.73 -67.15 -235.79
C ARG A 6 -223.58 -65.96 -234.85
N GLU A 7 -224.27 -64.85 -235.10
CA GLU A 7 -224.01 -63.58 -234.39
C GLU A 7 -224.45 -63.58 -232.92
N LEU A 8 -225.45 -64.40 -232.54
CA LEU A 8 -225.83 -64.55 -231.14
C LEU A 8 -224.96 -65.58 -230.39
N ILE A 9 -224.43 -66.59 -231.09
CA ILE A 9 -223.40 -67.48 -230.54
C ILE A 9 -222.21 -66.64 -230.06
N LEU A 10 -221.70 -65.75 -230.91
CA LEU A 10 -220.61 -64.82 -230.58
C LEU A 10 -220.88 -63.90 -229.37
N ARG A 11 -222.15 -63.63 -229.03
CA ARG A 11 -222.51 -62.73 -227.90
C ARG A 11 -222.85 -63.45 -226.60
N GLU A 12 -223.36 -64.67 -226.67
CA GLU A 12 -223.41 -65.53 -225.49
C GLU A 12 -221.97 -65.97 -225.10
N GLU A 13 -221.09 -66.22 -226.08
CA GLU A 13 -219.65 -66.45 -225.86
C GLU A 13 -218.94 -65.28 -225.13
N GLU A 14 -219.26 -64.01 -225.43
CA GLU A 14 -218.69 -62.85 -224.71
C GLU A 14 -219.14 -62.75 -223.23
N LEU A 15 -220.35 -63.24 -222.91
CA LEU A 15 -220.85 -63.26 -221.53
C LEU A 15 -220.21 -64.42 -220.74
N ASP A 16 -220.10 -65.58 -221.37
CA ASP A 16 -219.42 -66.78 -220.84
C ASP A 16 -217.95 -66.49 -220.50
N ALA A 17 -217.29 -65.62 -221.28
CA ALA A 17 -215.92 -65.19 -221.04
C ALA A 17 -215.77 -64.28 -219.80
N ARG A 18 -216.76 -63.47 -219.46
CA ARG A 18 -216.66 -62.49 -218.37
C ARG A 18 -216.95 -63.07 -216.98
N ALA A 19 -217.89 -64.01 -216.86
CA ALA A 19 -218.26 -64.59 -215.55
C ALA A 19 -217.14 -65.45 -214.95
N ARG A 20 -216.38 -66.18 -215.79
CA ARG A 20 -215.24 -67.01 -215.35
C ARG A 20 -214.14 -66.17 -214.68
N ALA A 21 -213.92 -64.95 -215.17
CA ALA A 21 -212.97 -64.00 -214.58
C ALA A 21 -213.38 -63.46 -213.19
N THR A 22 -214.66 -63.56 -212.81
CA THR A 22 -215.09 -63.24 -211.43
C THR A 22 -214.88 -64.40 -210.45
N GLU A 23 -215.05 -65.65 -210.88
CA GLU A 23 -214.78 -66.82 -210.02
C GLU A 23 -213.30 -66.93 -209.63
N ASP A 24 -212.39 -66.72 -210.60
CA ASP A 24 -210.94 -66.72 -210.35
C ASP A 24 -210.49 -65.68 -209.30
N ALA A 25 -211.19 -64.54 -209.22
CA ALA A 25 -210.87 -63.47 -208.29
C ALA A 25 -211.19 -63.83 -206.83
N GLU A 26 -212.37 -64.43 -206.58
CA GLU A 26 -212.82 -64.78 -205.22
C GLU A 26 -211.96 -65.91 -204.61
N VAL A 27 -211.56 -66.89 -205.43
CA VAL A 27 -210.67 -68.00 -205.01
C VAL A 27 -209.28 -67.48 -204.58
N PHE A 28 -208.79 -66.40 -205.20
CA PHE A 28 -207.50 -65.81 -204.85
C PHE A 28 -207.55 -65.11 -203.47
N GLU A 29 -208.64 -64.38 -203.19
CA GLU A 29 -208.81 -63.66 -201.93
C GLU A 29 -208.99 -64.62 -200.73
N ALA A 30 -209.70 -65.74 -200.92
CA ALA A 30 -209.87 -66.79 -199.93
C ALA A 30 -208.53 -67.44 -199.47
N ASN A 31 -207.55 -67.54 -200.38
CA ASN A 31 -206.24 -68.09 -200.07
C ASN A 31 -205.35 -67.12 -199.26
N LEU A 32 -205.44 -65.81 -199.53
CA LEU A 32 -204.69 -64.80 -198.77
C LEU A 32 -205.13 -64.76 -197.29
N LYS A 33 -206.45 -64.72 -197.04
CA LYS A 33 -207.02 -64.63 -195.67
C LYS A 33 -206.59 -65.80 -194.78
N ARG A 34 -206.47 -67.01 -195.33
CA ARG A 34 -205.98 -68.21 -194.59
C ARG A 34 -204.49 -68.19 -194.26
N ARG A 35 -203.66 -67.50 -195.07
CA ARG A 35 -202.20 -67.43 -194.84
C ARG A 35 -201.84 -66.46 -193.70
N ALA A 36 -202.61 -65.38 -193.54
CA ALA A 36 -202.41 -64.40 -192.47
C ALA A 36 -202.60 -65.03 -191.07
N ALA A 37 -203.72 -65.75 -190.84
CA ALA A 37 -204.09 -66.29 -189.53
C ALA A 37 -203.00 -67.17 -188.87
N ARG A 38 -202.21 -67.92 -189.65
CA ARG A 38 -201.13 -68.78 -189.14
C ARG A 38 -199.88 -68.01 -188.67
N LEU A 39 -199.70 -66.75 -189.09
CA LEU A 39 -198.55 -65.93 -188.70
C LEU A 39 -198.79 -65.30 -187.32
N ASP A 40 -199.96 -64.71 -187.11
CA ASP A 40 -200.42 -64.18 -185.82
C ASP A 40 -200.28 -65.19 -184.67
N GLU A 41 -200.66 -66.44 -184.92
CA GLU A 41 -200.66 -67.51 -183.92
C GLU A 41 -199.23 -67.88 -183.48
N ARG A 42 -198.29 -67.91 -184.43
CA ARG A 42 -196.86 -68.14 -184.17
C ARG A 42 -196.17 -66.97 -183.47
N GLU A 43 -196.60 -65.73 -183.74
CA GLU A 43 -195.99 -64.54 -183.12
C GLU A 43 -196.38 -64.38 -181.63
N ARG A 44 -197.57 -64.86 -181.23
CA ARG A 44 -197.96 -64.88 -179.80
C ARG A 44 -197.09 -65.83 -178.98
N ALA A 45 -196.83 -67.05 -179.48
CA ALA A 45 -196.01 -68.04 -178.79
C ALA A 45 -194.57 -67.58 -178.49
N MET A 46 -193.99 -66.74 -179.35
CA MET A 46 -192.64 -66.20 -179.18
C MET A 46 -192.52 -65.11 -178.08
N ARG A 47 -193.63 -64.47 -177.67
CA ARG A 47 -193.62 -63.47 -176.59
C ARG A 47 -193.58 -64.14 -175.22
N ASN A 48 -194.50 -65.06 -174.96
CA ASN A 48 -194.58 -65.79 -173.68
C ASN A 48 -193.24 -66.46 -173.29
N ALA A 49 -192.51 -67.01 -174.26
CA ALA A 49 -191.22 -67.67 -174.04
C ALA A 49 -190.06 -66.71 -173.67
N ARG A 50 -190.29 -65.39 -173.73
CA ARG A 50 -189.34 -64.36 -173.31
C ARG A 50 -189.64 -63.88 -171.90
N ASP A 51 -190.91 -63.65 -171.58
CA ASP A 51 -191.36 -63.17 -170.27
C ASP A 51 -190.98 -64.17 -169.14
N ASP A 52 -190.96 -65.48 -169.45
CA ASP A 52 -190.51 -66.58 -168.57
C ASP A 52 -188.99 -66.57 -168.24
N LEU A 53 -188.17 -65.85 -169.02
CA LEU A 53 -186.72 -65.74 -168.78
C LEU A 53 -186.40 -64.57 -167.85
N ASP A 54 -186.97 -63.40 -168.11
CA ASP A 54 -186.69 -62.18 -167.33
C ASP A 54 -187.04 -62.40 -165.83
N LEU A 55 -188.12 -63.14 -165.54
CA LEU A 55 -188.55 -63.50 -164.18
C LEU A 55 -187.56 -64.38 -163.39
N ARG A 56 -186.53 -64.96 -164.03
CA ARG A 56 -185.51 -65.79 -163.37
C ARG A 56 -184.26 -65.02 -162.96
N ASP A 57 -183.89 -63.97 -163.69
CA ASP A 57 -182.73 -63.14 -163.35
C ASP A 57 -183.00 -62.27 -162.10
N ASP A 58 -184.24 -61.82 -161.91
CA ASP A 58 -184.68 -61.13 -160.68
C ASP A 58 -184.44 -62.01 -159.43
N GLN A 59 -184.78 -63.30 -159.50
CA GLN A 59 -184.65 -64.25 -158.37
C GLN A 59 -183.18 -64.52 -158.00
N LEU A 60 -182.28 -64.55 -158.98
CA LEU A 60 -180.84 -64.70 -158.74
C LEU A 60 -180.24 -63.43 -158.10
N THR A 61 -180.74 -62.26 -158.50
CA THR A 61 -180.28 -60.96 -157.97
C THR A 61 -180.60 -60.81 -156.48
N GLU A 62 -181.80 -61.22 -156.05
CA GLU A 62 -182.21 -61.10 -154.64
C GLU A 62 -181.38 -62.00 -153.70
N ALA A 63 -180.96 -63.18 -154.17
CA ALA A 63 -180.15 -64.13 -153.39
C ALA A 63 -178.74 -63.60 -153.06
N ILE A 64 -178.11 -62.83 -153.96
CA ILE A 64 -176.76 -62.26 -153.76
C ILE A 64 -176.76 -61.26 -152.60
N VAL A 65 -177.78 -60.39 -152.54
CA VAL A 65 -177.94 -59.36 -151.49
C VAL A 65 -178.13 -59.97 -150.09
N GLY A 66 -178.59 -61.23 -150.00
CA GLY A 66 -178.64 -61.98 -148.74
C GLY A 66 -177.24 -62.22 -148.14
N LEU A 67 -176.32 -62.75 -148.95
CA LEU A 67 -174.97 -63.16 -148.51
C LEU A 67 -174.08 -61.97 -148.10
N GLU A 68 -174.27 -60.80 -148.71
CA GLU A 68 -173.52 -59.59 -148.35
C GLU A 68 -173.81 -59.13 -146.91
N ARG A 69 -175.06 -59.31 -146.45
CA ARG A 69 -175.50 -58.90 -145.10
C ARG A 69 -174.89 -59.76 -143.99
N GLU A 70 -174.77 -61.06 -144.20
CA GLU A 70 -174.13 -61.98 -143.24
C GLU A 70 -172.62 -61.70 -143.11
N ASN A 71 -171.95 -61.43 -144.24
CA ASN A 71 -170.52 -61.16 -144.29
C ASN A 71 -170.13 -59.86 -143.53
N GLU A 72 -171.05 -58.92 -143.40
CA GLU A 72 -170.84 -57.69 -142.61
C GLU A 72 -171.02 -57.87 -141.09
N ALA A 73 -171.67 -58.95 -140.63
CA ALA A 73 -171.73 -59.28 -139.20
C ALA A 73 -170.34 -59.70 -138.68
N VAL A 74 -169.64 -60.54 -139.46
CA VAL A 74 -168.28 -61.07 -139.17
C VAL A 74 -167.28 -59.95 -138.84
N ARG A 75 -167.41 -58.79 -139.48
CA ARG A 75 -166.51 -57.63 -139.31
C ARG A 75 -166.77 -56.82 -138.05
N ARG A 76 -167.99 -56.87 -137.49
CA ARG A 76 -168.34 -56.09 -136.28
C ARG A 76 -167.88 -56.79 -135.00
N GLU A 77 -167.98 -58.12 -134.97
CA GLU A 77 -167.64 -58.93 -133.80
C GLU A 77 -166.13 -59.10 -133.61
N THR A 78 -165.38 -59.31 -134.70
CA THR A 78 -163.91 -59.31 -134.71
C THR A 78 -163.33 -57.99 -134.18
N ALA A 79 -163.80 -56.86 -134.71
CA ALA A 79 -163.38 -55.53 -134.28
C ALA A 79 -163.78 -55.16 -132.84
N ALA A 80 -164.59 -55.98 -132.14
CA ALA A 80 -164.86 -55.82 -130.71
C ALA A 80 -163.88 -56.62 -129.83
N MET A 81 -163.41 -57.77 -130.30
CA MET A 81 -162.43 -58.61 -129.59
C MET A 81 -161.02 -58.01 -129.59
N GLU A 82 -160.63 -57.34 -130.68
CA GLU A 82 -159.32 -56.68 -130.78
C GLU A 82 -159.16 -55.54 -129.76
N ARG A 83 -160.17 -54.67 -129.61
CA ARG A 83 -160.18 -53.59 -128.61
C ARG A 83 -159.99 -54.08 -127.18
N ARG A 84 -160.59 -55.22 -126.81
CA ARG A 84 -160.39 -55.86 -125.49
C ARG A 84 -158.97 -56.40 -125.30
N ARG A 85 -158.31 -56.87 -126.37
CA ARG A 85 -156.89 -57.30 -126.29
C ARG A 85 -155.97 -56.12 -126.03
N GLU A 86 -156.16 -55.00 -126.74
CA GLU A 86 -155.33 -53.80 -126.53
C GLU A 86 -155.46 -53.22 -125.11
N GLU A 87 -156.67 -53.26 -124.55
CA GLU A 87 -156.96 -52.76 -123.20
C GLU A 87 -156.21 -53.57 -122.12
N ILE A 88 -156.26 -54.91 -122.21
CA ILE A 88 -155.52 -55.80 -121.31
C ILE A 88 -154.00 -55.62 -121.43
N VAL A 89 -153.48 -55.43 -122.65
CA VAL A 89 -152.04 -55.18 -122.87
C VAL A 89 -151.60 -53.89 -122.18
N ARG A 90 -152.39 -52.81 -122.27
CA ARG A 90 -152.09 -51.53 -121.60
C ARG A 90 -152.06 -51.67 -120.07
N GLU A 91 -153.06 -52.33 -119.47
CA GLU A 91 -153.10 -52.56 -118.02
C GLU A 91 -151.89 -53.34 -117.48
N LEU A 92 -151.37 -54.30 -118.27
CA LEU A 92 -150.18 -55.07 -117.90
C LEU A 92 -148.91 -54.20 -117.97
N THR A 93 -148.71 -53.45 -119.06
CA THR A 93 -147.54 -52.57 -119.19
C THR A 93 -147.50 -51.46 -118.14
N ASP A 94 -148.65 -50.86 -117.78
CA ASP A 94 -148.72 -49.85 -116.72
C ASP A 94 -148.40 -50.44 -115.34
N ARG A 95 -148.76 -51.70 -115.09
CA ARG A 95 -148.36 -52.42 -113.87
C ARG A 95 -146.87 -52.74 -113.82
N GLU A 96 -146.27 -53.19 -114.91
CA GLU A 96 -144.83 -53.49 -115.00
C GLU A 96 -144.00 -52.22 -114.78
N VAL A 97 -144.32 -51.13 -115.49
CA VAL A 97 -143.70 -49.80 -115.27
C VAL A 97 -143.93 -49.32 -113.83
N GLY A 98 -145.10 -49.61 -113.25
CA GLY A 98 -145.44 -49.31 -111.86
C GLY A 98 -144.70 -50.16 -110.82
N VAL A 99 -144.11 -51.31 -111.18
CA VAL A 99 -143.24 -52.12 -110.31
C VAL A 99 -141.79 -51.69 -110.44
N LEU A 100 -141.28 -51.58 -111.66
CA LEU A 100 -139.89 -51.20 -111.94
C LEU A 100 -139.51 -49.88 -111.24
N LYS A 101 -140.36 -48.85 -111.32
CA LYS A 101 -140.14 -47.56 -110.62
C LYS A 101 -140.07 -47.66 -109.09
N ARG A 102 -140.65 -48.70 -108.48
CA ARG A 102 -140.55 -48.96 -107.04
C ARG A 102 -139.27 -49.73 -106.69
N GLU A 103 -138.81 -50.62 -107.57
CA GLU A 103 -137.55 -51.34 -107.41
C GLU A 103 -136.35 -50.41 -107.64
N GLU A 104 -136.38 -49.57 -108.67
CA GLU A 104 -135.43 -48.46 -108.88
C GLU A 104 -135.33 -47.61 -107.61
N SER A 105 -136.45 -47.05 -107.14
CA SER A 105 -136.48 -46.21 -105.93
C SER A 105 -136.09 -46.96 -104.63
N ALA A 106 -136.16 -48.28 -104.58
CA ALA A 106 -135.63 -49.07 -103.46
C ALA A 106 -134.10 -49.20 -103.56
N THR A 107 -133.57 -49.55 -104.73
CA THR A 107 -132.12 -49.67 -104.98
C THR A 107 -131.37 -48.34 -104.84
N GLU A 108 -131.99 -47.22 -105.22
CA GLU A 108 -131.48 -45.87 -104.96
C GLU A 108 -131.30 -45.62 -103.46
N ARG A 109 -132.33 -45.87 -102.65
CA ARG A 109 -132.26 -45.69 -101.18
C ARG A 109 -131.25 -46.63 -100.53
N GLU A 110 -131.12 -47.88 -101.00
CA GLU A 110 -130.07 -48.77 -100.51
C GLU A 110 -128.66 -48.26 -100.88
N HIS A 111 -128.49 -47.69 -102.07
CA HIS A 111 -127.21 -47.10 -102.46
C HIS A 111 -126.88 -45.86 -101.60
N GLU A 112 -127.85 -44.97 -101.38
CA GLU A 112 -127.70 -43.82 -100.47
C GLU A 112 -127.36 -44.26 -99.04
N LEU A 113 -128.03 -45.28 -98.49
CA LEU A 113 -127.74 -45.82 -97.17
C LEU A 113 -126.32 -46.37 -97.08
N ARG A 114 -125.86 -47.19 -98.03
CA ARG A 114 -124.48 -47.69 -98.07
C ARG A 114 -123.44 -46.57 -98.18
N VAL A 115 -123.75 -45.49 -98.93
CA VAL A 115 -122.91 -44.29 -99.02
C VAL A 115 -122.87 -43.52 -97.69
N VAL A 116 -124.01 -43.43 -96.97
CA VAL A 116 -124.07 -42.82 -95.63
C VAL A 116 -123.32 -43.67 -94.59
N GLU A 117 -123.46 -44.99 -94.62
CA GLU A 117 -122.73 -45.92 -93.76
C GLU A 117 -121.21 -45.85 -94.00
N GLY A 118 -120.77 -45.83 -95.26
CA GLY A 118 -119.36 -45.63 -95.62
C GLY A 118 -118.82 -44.29 -95.14
N ARG A 119 -119.60 -43.20 -95.28
CA ARG A 119 -119.26 -41.88 -94.73
C ARG A 119 -119.21 -41.88 -93.20
N LEU A 120 -120.10 -42.59 -92.53
CA LEU A 120 -120.14 -42.73 -91.07
C LEU A 120 -118.92 -43.52 -90.56
N GLY A 121 -118.55 -44.61 -91.24
CA GLY A 121 -117.33 -45.37 -90.96
C GLY A 121 -116.09 -44.50 -91.08
N ALA A 122 -115.91 -43.83 -92.22
CA ALA A 122 -114.81 -42.91 -92.46
C ALA A 122 -114.82 -41.66 -91.54
N LEU A 123 -115.93 -41.33 -90.87
CA LEU A 123 -115.97 -40.29 -89.82
C LEU A 123 -115.56 -40.85 -88.45
N LYS A 124 -116.00 -42.06 -88.10
CA LYS A 124 -115.59 -42.74 -86.85
C LYS A 124 -114.09 -43.05 -86.84
N GLU A 125 -113.55 -43.52 -87.97
CA GLU A 125 -112.12 -43.77 -88.14
C GLU A 125 -111.30 -42.49 -87.92
N ARG A 126 -111.63 -41.39 -88.62
CA ARG A 126 -111.01 -40.08 -88.42
C ARG A 126 -111.14 -39.54 -87.00
N ALA A 127 -112.28 -39.75 -86.33
CA ALA A 127 -112.46 -39.37 -84.93
C ALA A 127 -111.50 -40.17 -84.00
N SER A 128 -111.36 -41.47 -84.22
CA SER A 128 -110.41 -42.30 -83.46
C SER A 128 -108.94 -41.94 -83.74
N ASP A 129 -108.63 -41.53 -84.96
CA ASP A 129 -107.32 -41.02 -85.35
C ASP A 129 -106.99 -39.69 -84.64
N GLU A 130 -107.95 -38.76 -84.56
CA GLU A 130 -107.77 -37.51 -83.83
C GLU A 130 -107.73 -37.71 -82.31
N GLU A 131 -108.52 -38.62 -81.73
CA GLU A 131 -108.32 -39.03 -80.33
C GLU A 131 -106.90 -39.59 -80.10
N ALA A 132 -106.40 -40.43 -81.01
CA ALA A 132 -105.06 -40.98 -80.92
C ALA A 132 -103.96 -39.92 -81.12
N ARG A 133 -104.22 -38.85 -81.90
CA ARG A 133 -103.33 -37.69 -82.04
C ARG A 133 -103.33 -36.82 -80.79
N LEU A 134 -104.50 -36.59 -80.19
CA LEU A 134 -104.68 -35.81 -78.97
C LEU A 134 -104.06 -36.51 -77.75
N ARG A 135 -104.26 -37.82 -77.56
CA ARG A 135 -103.57 -38.60 -76.51
C ARG A 135 -102.05 -38.47 -76.65
N ARG A 136 -101.51 -38.68 -77.86
CA ARG A 136 -100.08 -38.47 -78.16
C ARG A 136 -99.62 -37.01 -78.10
N ALA A 137 -100.51 -36.03 -78.03
CA ALA A 137 -100.16 -34.63 -77.77
C ALA A 137 -100.08 -34.34 -76.26
N ILE A 138 -101.04 -34.85 -75.48
CA ILE A 138 -101.06 -34.78 -74.01
C ILE A 138 -99.84 -35.50 -73.43
N GLU A 139 -99.57 -36.74 -73.84
CA GLU A 139 -98.37 -37.50 -73.43
C GLU A 139 -97.05 -36.75 -73.68
N ARG A 140 -96.98 -35.93 -74.74
CA ARG A 140 -95.83 -35.07 -75.03
C ARG A 140 -95.80 -33.79 -74.20
N ALA A 141 -96.96 -33.25 -73.80
CA ALA A 141 -97.06 -32.12 -72.88
C ALA A 141 -96.66 -32.54 -71.46
N ASP A 142 -97.23 -33.63 -70.94
CA ASP A 142 -96.87 -34.22 -69.64
C ASP A 142 -95.37 -34.55 -69.56
N ALA A 143 -94.79 -35.03 -70.67
CA ALA A 143 -93.35 -35.32 -70.77
C ALA A 143 -92.48 -34.06 -70.94
N ALA A 144 -93.06 -32.92 -71.34
CA ALA A 144 -92.39 -31.63 -71.33
C ALA A 144 -92.44 -31.01 -69.92
N GLU A 145 -93.62 -30.96 -69.29
CA GLU A 145 -93.82 -30.45 -67.93
C GLU A 145 -92.91 -31.18 -66.90
N LYS A 146 -92.79 -32.51 -67.00
CA LYS A 146 -91.86 -33.28 -66.15
C LYS A 146 -90.39 -32.88 -66.36
N ARG A 147 -89.98 -32.57 -67.60
CA ARG A 147 -88.62 -32.08 -67.90
C ARG A 147 -88.43 -30.65 -67.42
N GLU A 148 -89.45 -29.80 -67.50
CA GLU A 148 -89.42 -28.44 -66.95
C GLU A 148 -89.30 -28.46 -65.42
N ALA A 149 -90.01 -29.37 -64.74
CA ALA A 149 -89.86 -29.61 -63.31
C ALA A 149 -88.49 -30.20 -62.92
N ASP A 150 -87.89 -31.03 -63.77
CA ASP A 150 -86.51 -31.51 -63.57
C ASP A 150 -85.47 -30.39 -63.78
N VAL A 151 -85.66 -29.55 -64.79
CA VAL A 151 -84.80 -28.39 -65.07
C VAL A 151 -84.93 -27.34 -63.96
N ALA A 152 -86.13 -27.03 -63.49
CA ALA A 152 -86.36 -26.09 -62.40
C ALA A 152 -85.68 -26.55 -61.10
N ARG A 153 -85.77 -27.85 -60.77
CA ARG A 153 -85.05 -28.42 -59.61
C ARG A 153 -83.54 -28.30 -59.76
N ARG A 154 -82.98 -28.66 -60.92
CA ARG A 154 -81.53 -28.52 -61.19
C ARG A 154 -81.04 -27.08 -61.18
N LEU A 155 -81.84 -26.14 -61.68
CA LEU A 155 -81.52 -24.71 -61.59
C LEU A 155 -81.45 -24.27 -60.13
N HIS A 156 -82.40 -24.69 -59.28
CA HIS A 156 -82.38 -24.34 -57.87
C HIS A 156 -81.23 -25.04 -57.10
N GLU A 157 -80.89 -26.28 -57.45
CA GLU A 157 -79.68 -26.96 -56.93
C GLU A 157 -78.41 -26.16 -57.28
N LEU A 158 -78.28 -25.74 -58.55
CA LEU A 158 -77.16 -24.92 -59.03
C LEU A 158 -77.12 -23.51 -58.40
N GLU A 159 -78.26 -22.87 -58.15
CA GLU A 159 -78.34 -21.60 -57.42
C GLU A 159 -77.85 -21.73 -55.98
N ASN A 160 -78.21 -22.83 -55.30
CA ASN A 160 -77.77 -23.11 -53.94
C ASN A 160 -76.26 -23.42 -53.89
N ASP A 161 -75.75 -24.21 -54.82
CA ASP A 161 -74.31 -24.47 -54.91
C ASP A 161 -73.51 -23.22 -55.32
N GLU A 162 -74.04 -22.35 -56.20
CA GLU A 162 -73.40 -21.07 -56.50
C GLU A 162 -73.35 -20.16 -55.26
N GLN A 163 -74.43 -20.12 -54.46
CA GLN A 163 -74.44 -19.39 -53.19
C GLN A 163 -73.37 -19.92 -52.22
N ARG A 164 -73.21 -21.25 -52.12
CA ARG A 164 -72.19 -21.89 -51.28
C ARG A 164 -70.77 -21.61 -51.79
N VAL A 165 -70.53 -21.66 -53.10
CA VAL A 165 -69.24 -21.25 -53.68
C VAL A 165 -68.96 -19.77 -53.42
N ARG A 166 -69.97 -18.89 -53.54
CA ARG A 166 -69.86 -17.46 -53.23
C ARG A 166 -69.63 -17.16 -51.74
N THR A 167 -70.13 -17.97 -50.79
CA THR A 167 -69.79 -17.83 -49.37
C THR A 167 -68.37 -18.30 -49.09
N ASN A 168 -68.02 -19.52 -49.53
CA ASN A 168 -66.68 -20.09 -49.33
C ASN A 168 -65.59 -19.21 -49.94
N LEU A 169 -65.83 -18.60 -51.11
CA LEU A 169 -64.90 -17.67 -51.74
C LEU A 169 -64.65 -16.42 -50.89
N ARG A 170 -65.68 -15.87 -50.23
CA ARG A 170 -65.54 -14.72 -49.32
C ARG A 170 -64.79 -15.09 -48.04
N GLU A 171 -65.02 -16.29 -47.50
CA GLU A 171 -64.29 -16.79 -46.33
C GLU A 171 -62.81 -16.98 -46.67
N VAL A 172 -62.48 -17.65 -47.79
CA VAL A 172 -61.11 -17.80 -48.28
C VAL A 172 -60.45 -16.44 -48.57
N GLN A 173 -61.18 -15.47 -49.13
CA GLN A 173 -60.67 -14.11 -49.31
C GLN A 173 -60.38 -13.41 -47.98
N ALA A 174 -61.22 -13.62 -46.95
CA ALA A 174 -61.00 -13.09 -45.61
C ALA A 174 -59.83 -13.78 -44.89
N ASP A 175 -59.62 -15.10 -45.09
CA ASP A 175 -58.44 -15.82 -44.58
C ASP A 175 -57.14 -15.40 -45.28
N VAL A 176 -57.18 -15.17 -46.60
CA VAL A 176 -56.04 -14.60 -47.33
C VAL A 176 -55.74 -13.18 -46.83
N GLY A 177 -56.76 -12.36 -46.55
CA GLY A 177 -56.59 -11.06 -45.91
C GLY A 177 -55.90 -11.17 -44.54
N ARG A 178 -56.43 -12.00 -43.64
CA ARG A 178 -55.83 -12.29 -42.32
C ARG A 178 -54.38 -12.78 -42.45
N ALA A 179 -54.09 -13.68 -43.39
CA ALA A 179 -52.75 -14.21 -43.61
C ALA A 179 -51.77 -13.15 -44.13
N VAL A 180 -52.24 -12.21 -44.98
CA VAL A 180 -51.45 -11.06 -45.44
C VAL A 180 -51.16 -10.09 -44.28
N ASP A 181 -52.14 -9.80 -43.42
CA ASP A 181 -51.95 -8.93 -42.25
C ASP A 181 -51.00 -9.55 -41.21
N VAL A 182 -51.14 -10.85 -40.93
CA VAL A 182 -50.22 -11.60 -40.06
C VAL A 182 -48.81 -11.62 -40.64
N LYS A 183 -48.66 -11.86 -41.95
CA LYS A 183 -47.37 -11.78 -42.65
C LYS A 183 -46.77 -10.37 -42.57
N ALA A 184 -47.57 -9.32 -42.73
CA ALA A 184 -47.12 -7.94 -42.61
C ALA A 184 -46.71 -7.58 -41.17
N SER A 185 -47.39 -8.13 -40.16
CA SER A 185 -47.00 -7.98 -38.75
C SER A 185 -45.67 -8.68 -38.45
N ALA A 186 -45.55 -9.96 -38.83
CA ALA A 186 -44.31 -10.72 -38.66
C ALA A 186 -43.14 -10.09 -39.43
N GLN A 187 -43.37 -9.52 -40.62
CA GLN A 187 -42.34 -8.79 -41.36
C GLN A 187 -41.80 -7.59 -40.54
N ARG A 188 -42.70 -6.73 -40.02
CA ARG A 188 -42.31 -5.59 -39.16
C ARG A 188 -41.54 -6.04 -37.92
N GLU A 189 -41.95 -7.15 -37.31
CA GLU A 189 -41.26 -7.74 -36.16
C GLU A 189 -39.85 -8.24 -36.54
N THR A 190 -39.68 -8.93 -37.67
CA THR A 190 -38.33 -9.32 -38.14
C THR A 190 -37.46 -8.12 -38.51
N ASP A 191 -38.03 -7.02 -38.99
CA ASP A 191 -37.28 -5.80 -39.32
C ASP A 191 -36.90 -4.98 -38.08
N ALA A 192 -37.73 -5.01 -37.03
CA ALA A 192 -37.36 -4.51 -35.70
C ALA A 192 -36.22 -5.35 -35.09
N LEU A 193 -36.35 -6.68 -35.07
CA LEU A 193 -35.33 -7.58 -34.53
C LEU A 193 -33.99 -7.49 -35.28
N LYS A 194 -33.98 -7.25 -36.60
CA LYS A 194 -32.76 -6.94 -37.36
C LYS A 194 -32.08 -5.67 -36.84
N LYS A 195 -32.85 -4.61 -36.60
CA LYS A 195 -32.35 -3.33 -36.11
C LYS A 195 -31.78 -3.45 -34.69
N ASP A 196 -32.43 -4.21 -33.82
CA ASP A 196 -31.93 -4.49 -32.47
C ASP A 196 -30.63 -5.32 -32.52
N VAL A 197 -30.53 -6.29 -33.44
CA VAL A 197 -29.28 -7.03 -33.70
C VAL A 197 -28.17 -6.13 -34.27
N GLU A 198 -28.48 -5.12 -35.08
CA GLU A 198 -27.51 -4.13 -35.54
C GLU A 198 -27.03 -3.21 -34.41
N ILE A 199 -27.92 -2.75 -33.54
CA ILE A 199 -27.58 -1.97 -32.34
C ILE A 199 -26.66 -2.80 -31.41
N LEU A 200 -27.05 -4.03 -31.08
CA LEU A 200 -26.25 -4.93 -30.24
C LEU A 200 -24.88 -5.24 -30.86
N ARG A 201 -24.78 -5.37 -32.19
CA ARG A 201 -23.47 -5.49 -32.88
C ARG A 201 -22.62 -4.23 -32.74
N GLY A 202 -23.23 -3.04 -32.81
CA GLY A 202 -22.58 -1.77 -32.55
C GLY A 202 -22.01 -1.70 -31.12
N GLU A 203 -22.83 -2.00 -30.12
CA GLU A 203 -22.44 -2.05 -28.71
C GLU A 203 -21.30 -3.07 -28.46
N LEU A 204 -21.41 -4.27 -29.02
CA LEU A 204 -20.40 -5.31 -28.88
C LEU A 204 -19.06 -4.89 -29.54
N SER A 205 -19.11 -4.15 -30.65
CA SER A 205 -17.91 -3.55 -31.27
C SER A 205 -17.28 -2.47 -30.40
N ALA A 206 -18.09 -1.62 -29.75
CA ALA A 206 -17.62 -0.59 -28.84
C ALA A 206 -16.99 -1.19 -27.58
N LEU A 207 -17.63 -2.21 -26.98
CA LEU A 207 -17.08 -2.97 -25.84
C LEU A 207 -15.78 -3.69 -26.22
N THR A 208 -15.65 -4.17 -27.46
CA THR A 208 -14.41 -4.79 -27.96
C THR A 208 -13.28 -3.77 -28.10
N ALA A 209 -13.57 -2.58 -28.64
CA ALA A 209 -12.60 -1.49 -28.73
C ALA A 209 -12.17 -0.96 -27.36
N GLU A 210 -13.11 -0.85 -26.41
CA GLU A 210 -12.82 -0.41 -25.05
C GLU A 210 -12.02 -1.46 -24.27
N LYS A 211 -12.32 -2.75 -24.43
CA LYS A 211 -11.46 -3.85 -23.92
C LYS A 211 -10.03 -3.76 -24.47
N ALA A 212 -9.86 -3.44 -25.75
CA ALA A 212 -8.52 -3.30 -26.35
C ALA A 212 -7.73 -2.13 -25.72
N ARG A 213 -8.38 -0.99 -25.48
CA ARG A 213 -7.77 0.15 -24.75
C ARG A 213 -7.38 -0.21 -23.32
N GLN A 214 -8.25 -0.93 -22.61
CA GLN A 214 -7.96 -1.35 -21.23
C GLN A 214 -6.79 -2.33 -21.16
N VAL A 215 -6.64 -3.23 -22.15
CA VAL A 215 -5.45 -4.09 -22.29
C VAL A 215 -4.19 -3.26 -22.54
N GLN A 216 -4.24 -2.25 -23.43
CA GLN A 216 -3.10 -1.36 -23.68
C GLN A 216 -2.73 -0.53 -22.43
N PHE A 217 -3.70 -0.03 -21.68
CA PHE A 217 -3.47 0.69 -20.43
C PHE A 217 -2.82 -0.22 -19.38
N ILE A 218 -3.29 -1.47 -19.22
CA ILE A 218 -2.67 -2.47 -18.34
C ILE A 218 -1.25 -2.83 -18.79
N GLN A 219 -0.95 -2.81 -20.08
CA GLN A 219 0.41 -2.99 -20.60
C GLN A 219 1.32 -1.80 -20.28
N SER A 220 0.83 -0.56 -20.39
CA SER A 220 1.57 0.64 -19.95
C SER A 220 1.91 0.57 -18.47
N VAL A 221 0.89 0.38 -17.61
CA VAL A 221 1.07 0.34 -16.14
C VAL A 221 2.00 -0.79 -15.70
N ARG A 222 2.10 -1.89 -16.46
CA ARG A 222 3.12 -2.93 -16.22
C ARG A 222 4.52 -2.48 -16.62
N SER A 223 4.69 -1.84 -17.78
CA SER A 223 5.98 -1.26 -18.16
C SER A 223 6.46 -0.20 -17.16
N ASP A 224 5.53 0.62 -16.66
CA ASP A 224 5.79 1.63 -15.63
C ASP A 224 6.17 1.00 -14.27
N LEU A 225 5.65 -0.19 -13.97
CA LEU A 225 5.99 -0.98 -12.78
C LEU A 225 7.35 -1.68 -12.95
N ASP A 226 7.58 -2.34 -14.08
CA ASP A 226 8.84 -3.03 -14.40
C ASP A 226 10.03 -2.03 -14.37
N GLU A 227 9.82 -0.79 -14.82
CA GLU A 227 10.85 0.26 -14.76
C GLU A 227 11.02 0.78 -13.33
N ARG A 228 9.95 0.94 -12.55
CA ARG A 228 10.02 1.26 -11.12
C ARG A 228 10.77 0.20 -10.31
N GLU A 229 10.59 -1.08 -10.63
CA GLU A 229 11.32 -2.16 -9.98
C GLU A 229 12.83 -2.07 -10.30
N ARG A 230 13.22 -1.68 -11.53
CA ARG A 230 14.62 -1.35 -11.88
C ARG A 230 15.13 -0.13 -11.11
N GLU A 231 14.41 0.99 -11.13
CA GLU A 231 14.77 2.21 -10.37
C GLU A 231 15.05 1.89 -8.89
N THR A 232 14.24 1.00 -8.27
CA THR A 232 14.47 0.58 -6.87
C THR A 232 15.62 -0.42 -6.68
N ALA A 233 15.93 -1.25 -7.69
CA ALA A 233 17.07 -2.16 -7.65
C ALA A 233 18.38 -1.39 -7.81
N ASP A 234 18.46 -0.49 -8.79
CA ASP A 234 19.62 0.38 -9.04
C ASP A 234 19.90 1.28 -7.83
N ALA A 235 18.85 1.84 -7.21
CA ALA A 235 18.99 2.63 -5.97
C ALA A 235 19.47 1.79 -4.78
N ALA A 236 19.09 0.51 -4.70
CA ALA A 236 19.58 -0.40 -3.67
C ALA A 236 21.03 -0.83 -3.90
N GLU A 237 21.46 -1.00 -5.15
CA GLU A 237 22.85 -1.25 -5.52
C GLU A 237 23.73 -0.03 -5.20
N ILE A 238 23.29 1.19 -5.54
CA ILE A 238 23.98 2.43 -5.16
C ILE A 238 24.12 2.52 -3.63
N ALA A 239 23.05 2.30 -2.87
CA ALA A 239 23.10 2.34 -1.41
C ALA A 239 24.02 1.26 -0.79
N ALA A 240 24.11 0.07 -1.41
CA ALA A 240 25.05 -0.97 -1.00
C ALA A 240 26.51 -0.55 -1.26
N ASN A 241 26.80 -0.03 -2.46
CA ASN A 241 28.12 0.49 -2.83
C ASN A 241 28.55 1.66 -1.94
N GLU A 242 27.64 2.56 -1.56
CA GLU A 242 27.90 3.64 -0.59
C GLU A 242 28.20 3.08 0.81
N CYS A 243 27.49 2.04 1.26
CA CYS A 243 27.77 1.38 2.54
C CYS A 243 29.15 0.69 2.55
N GLU A 244 29.55 0.03 1.45
CA GLU A 244 30.89 -0.55 1.32
C GLU A 244 31.98 0.53 1.31
N ALA A 245 31.77 1.64 0.59
CA ALA A 245 32.70 2.77 0.60
C ALA A 245 32.86 3.42 1.99
N ILE A 246 31.75 3.54 2.75
CA ILE A 246 31.78 4.02 4.14
C ILE A 246 32.51 3.03 5.06
N ALA A 247 32.36 1.72 4.86
CA ALA A 247 33.08 0.71 5.64
C ALA A 247 34.60 0.78 5.40
N VAL A 248 35.05 0.88 4.13
CA VAL A 248 36.47 1.05 3.80
C VAL A 248 37.04 2.34 4.40
N ALA A 249 36.31 3.46 4.29
CA ALA A 249 36.73 4.73 4.91
C ALA A 249 36.77 4.65 6.45
N TRP A 250 35.94 3.82 7.08
CA TRP A 250 36.00 3.57 8.53
C TRP A 250 37.24 2.75 8.92
N ASP A 251 37.55 1.68 8.18
CA ASP A 251 38.77 0.88 8.40
C ASP A 251 40.04 1.74 8.25
N GLU A 252 40.08 2.66 7.29
CA GLU A 252 41.15 3.65 7.15
C GLU A 252 41.25 4.59 8.37
N ILE A 253 40.12 5.08 8.89
CA ILE A 253 40.08 5.91 10.12
C ILE A 253 40.55 5.11 11.34
N GLU A 254 40.20 3.84 11.47
CA GLU A 254 40.60 2.97 12.58
C GLU A 254 42.09 2.59 12.51
N SER A 255 42.65 2.45 11.29
CA SER A 255 44.11 2.38 11.09
C SER A 255 44.81 3.68 11.47
N MET A 256 44.31 4.84 11.02
CA MET A 256 44.89 6.15 11.37
C MET A 256 44.86 6.42 12.88
N ARG A 257 43.77 6.03 13.57
CA ARG A 257 43.69 6.05 15.05
C ARG A 257 44.75 5.16 15.68
N SER A 258 44.87 3.92 15.20
CA SER A 258 45.89 2.98 15.67
C SER A 258 47.32 3.50 15.50
N ASP A 259 47.60 4.26 14.43
CA ASP A 259 48.91 4.90 14.22
C ASP A 259 49.12 6.15 15.05
N LEU A 260 48.07 6.93 15.34
CA LEU A 260 48.14 8.05 16.29
C LEU A 260 48.39 7.55 17.73
N GLU A 261 47.70 6.52 18.20
CA GLU A 261 47.95 5.90 19.51
C GLU A 261 49.40 5.38 19.64
N ARG A 262 49.98 4.84 18.55
CA ARG A 262 51.41 4.45 18.50
C ARG A 262 52.34 5.65 18.57
N GLN A 263 51.99 6.77 17.95
CA GLN A 263 52.78 8.02 17.99
C GLN A 263 52.68 8.70 19.36
N GLU A 264 51.50 8.80 19.95
CA GLU A 264 51.29 9.32 21.31
C GLU A 264 52.10 8.52 22.32
N LYS A 265 52.03 7.18 22.27
CA LYS A 265 52.86 6.33 23.12
C LYS A 265 54.37 6.52 22.90
N MET A 266 54.82 6.72 21.65
CA MET A 266 56.23 7.02 21.36
C MET A 266 56.65 8.37 21.98
N ILE A 267 55.75 9.35 21.99
CA ILE A 267 55.96 10.66 22.62
C ILE A 267 55.99 10.51 24.15
N GLU A 268 55.13 9.69 24.75
CA GLU A 268 55.17 9.36 26.19
C GLU A 268 56.48 8.65 26.59
N ASP A 269 56.87 7.59 25.87
CA ASP A 269 58.10 6.83 26.13
C ASP A 269 59.35 7.72 26.00
N THR A 270 59.40 8.59 24.97
CA THR A 270 60.52 9.54 24.78
C THR A 270 60.50 10.69 25.79
N ALA A 271 59.34 11.20 26.19
CA ALA A 271 59.22 12.20 27.25
C ALA A 271 59.67 11.63 28.61
N ALA A 272 59.29 10.39 28.93
CA ALA A 272 59.74 9.70 30.14
C ALA A 272 61.26 9.46 30.12
N GLN A 273 61.85 9.12 28.96
CA GLN A 273 63.30 9.00 28.82
C GLN A 273 64.02 10.35 28.95
N LEU A 274 63.45 11.43 28.40
CA LEU A 274 63.98 12.79 28.59
C LEU A 274 63.90 13.23 30.06
N GLU A 275 62.81 12.93 30.77
CA GLU A 275 62.67 13.22 32.20
C GLU A 275 63.69 12.46 33.05
N GLN A 276 63.98 11.19 32.71
CA GLN A 276 65.06 10.41 33.33
C GLN A 276 66.44 11.01 33.04
N ASN A 277 66.69 11.48 31.82
CA ASN A 277 67.93 12.15 31.44
C ASN A 277 68.11 13.48 32.19
N VAL A 278 67.07 14.31 32.32
CA VAL A 278 67.09 15.54 33.14
C VAL A 278 67.41 15.19 34.60
N LYS A 279 66.73 14.19 35.18
CA LYS A 279 67.04 13.68 36.53
C LYS A 279 68.45 13.11 36.66
N ALA A 280 69.12 12.71 35.58
CA ALA A 280 70.53 12.33 35.60
C ALA A 280 71.44 13.57 35.57
N PHE A 281 71.20 14.50 34.64
CA PHE A 281 71.92 15.78 34.56
C PHE A 281 71.82 16.61 35.85
N ASP A 282 70.67 16.64 36.52
CA ASP A 282 70.51 17.32 37.81
C ASP A 282 71.38 16.69 38.91
N ARG A 283 71.42 15.35 38.97
CA ARG A 283 72.27 14.61 39.92
C ARG A 283 73.76 14.87 39.65
N ASP A 284 74.19 14.78 38.40
CA ASP A 284 75.56 15.07 38.00
C ASP A 284 75.92 16.53 38.27
N ALA A 285 75.00 17.47 38.05
CA ALA A 285 75.19 18.88 38.39
C ALA A 285 75.24 19.11 39.91
N THR A 286 74.48 18.38 40.74
CA THR A 286 74.65 18.43 42.20
C THR A 286 75.98 17.84 42.64
N ALA A 287 76.37 16.67 42.13
CA ALA A 287 77.64 16.03 42.47
C ALA A 287 78.86 16.87 42.01
N MET A 288 78.75 17.59 40.89
CA MET A 288 79.78 18.53 40.45
C MET A 288 79.86 19.77 41.36
N ARG A 289 78.72 20.34 41.79
CA ARG A 289 78.72 21.44 42.79
C ARG A 289 79.29 20.98 44.14
N GLU A 290 78.95 19.78 44.61
CA GLU A 290 79.49 19.21 45.85
C GLU A 290 81.00 19.01 45.78
N ARG A 291 81.52 18.44 44.68
CA ARG A 291 82.97 18.36 44.41
C ARG A 291 83.64 19.73 44.32
N GLN A 292 82.94 20.73 43.80
CA GLN A 292 83.45 22.09 43.70
C GLN A 292 83.61 22.71 45.10
N VAL A 293 82.59 22.60 45.95
CA VAL A 293 82.63 23.01 47.38
C VAL A 293 83.66 22.20 48.18
N GLU A 294 83.83 20.90 47.90
CA GLU A 294 84.84 20.06 48.54
C GLU A 294 86.27 20.50 48.15
N ASN A 295 86.48 20.90 46.88
CA ASN A 295 87.75 21.43 46.41
C ASN A 295 88.01 22.86 46.93
N GLU A 296 86.97 23.69 47.07
CA GLU A 296 87.07 25.02 47.71
C GLU A 296 87.51 24.88 49.17
N ARG A 297 86.88 23.96 49.93
CA ARG A 297 87.30 23.64 51.31
C ARG A 297 88.75 23.16 51.37
N LYS A 298 89.18 22.27 50.48
CA LYS A 298 90.58 21.82 50.41
C LYS A 298 91.55 22.95 50.06
N LEU A 299 91.13 23.92 49.25
CA LEU A 299 91.93 25.11 48.96
C LEU A 299 92.02 26.03 50.18
N ASP A 300 90.96 26.14 50.99
CA ASP A 300 90.97 26.89 52.25
C ASP A 300 91.79 26.18 53.34
N GLU A 301 91.67 24.86 53.50
CA GLU A 301 92.55 24.04 54.35
C GLU A 301 94.03 24.20 53.95
N LEU A 302 94.33 24.21 52.64
CA LEU A 302 95.69 24.47 52.13
C LEU A 302 96.14 25.92 52.40
N ARG A 303 95.27 26.92 52.32
CA ARG A 303 95.57 28.32 52.69
C ARG A 303 95.86 28.44 54.19
N GLU A 304 95.06 27.80 55.04
CA GLU A 304 95.30 27.75 56.49
C GLU A 304 96.60 27.03 56.82
N HIS A 305 96.94 25.94 56.12
CA HIS A 305 98.24 25.27 56.24
C HIS A 305 99.41 26.14 55.75
N GLU A 306 99.28 26.86 54.63
CA GLU A 306 100.28 27.83 54.20
C GLU A 306 100.46 28.96 55.22
N GLU A 307 99.38 29.51 55.78
CA GLU A 307 99.45 30.52 56.83
C GLU A 307 100.08 29.98 58.11
N PHE A 308 99.72 28.77 58.53
CA PHE A 308 100.34 28.11 59.68
C PHE A 308 101.85 27.89 59.47
N LEU A 309 102.26 27.49 58.26
CA LEU A 309 103.67 27.36 57.90
C LEU A 309 104.38 28.73 57.85
N ARG A 310 103.74 29.80 57.35
CA ARG A 310 104.27 31.18 57.42
C ARG A 310 104.42 31.66 58.87
N ARG A 311 103.44 31.37 59.73
CA ARG A 311 103.48 31.70 61.17
C ARG A 311 104.64 30.96 61.85
N LEU A 312 104.74 29.64 61.67
CA LEU A 312 105.87 28.83 62.16
C LEU A 312 107.23 29.31 61.62
N ALA A 313 107.32 29.71 60.36
CA ALA A 313 108.55 30.28 59.80
C ALA A 313 108.91 31.60 60.51
N SER A 314 107.96 32.51 60.71
CA SER A 314 108.18 33.77 61.43
C SER A 314 108.50 33.56 62.92
N GLU A 315 107.92 32.54 63.56
CA GLU A 315 108.20 32.17 64.95
C GLU A 315 109.61 31.56 65.07
N ASN A 316 110.02 30.73 64.12
CA ASN A 316 111.39 30.20 64.03
C ASN A 316 112.41 31.30 63.72
N GLU A 317 112.07 32.30 62.90
CA GLU A 317 112.90 33.50 62.73
C GLU A 317 113.01 34.32 64.02
N SER A 318 111.92 34.50 64.78
CA SER A 318 111.97 35.16 66.09
C SER A 318 112.89 34.39 67.04
N LYS A 319 112.67 33.07 67.18
CA LYS A 319 113.50 32.18 68.01
C LYS A 319 114.97 32.15 67.58
N ALA A 320 115.27 32.22 66.28
CA ALA A 320 116.64 32.31 65.79
C ALA A 320 117.30 33.65 66.17
N ARG A 321 116.56 34.76 66.15
CA ARG A 321 117.04 36.07 66.64
C ARG A 321 117.21 36.06 68.16
N GLU A 322 116.26 35.49 68.90
CA GLU A 322 116.31 35.32 70.36
C GLU A 322 117.52 34.47 70.77
N VAL A 323 117.75 33.33 70.12
CA VAL A 323 118.95 32.50 70.31
C VAL A 323 120.22 33.29 70.00
N SER A 324 120.26 34.03 68.88
CA SER A 324 121.43 34.86 68.55
C SER A 324 121.69 35.97 69.58
N THR A 325 120.65 36.58 70.17
CA THR A 325 120.82 37.52 71.28
C THR A 325 121.27 36.83 72.57
N LEU A 326 120.79 35.62 72.87
CA LEU A 326 121.24 34.84 74.02
C LEU A 326 122.68 34.34 73.86
N GLU A 327 123.11 33.97 72.65
CA GLU A 327 124.50 33.66 72.32
C GLU A 327 125.40 34.89 72.51
N ALA A 328 124.93 36.09 72.15
CA ALA A 328 125.64 37.34 72.39
C ALA A 328 125.74 37.68 73.89
N GLU A 329 124.65 37.54 74.65
CA GLU A 329 124.65 37.69 76.12
C GLU A 329 125.59 36.68 76.80
N ILE A 330 125.61 35.42 76.34
CA ILE A 330 126.51 34.38 76.86
C ILE A 330 127.96 34.75 76.53
N ALA A 331 128.25 35.23 75.33
CA ALA A 331 129.59 35.70 74.95
C ALA A 331 130.04 36.94 75.74
N GLU A 332 129.12 37.82 76.14
CA GLU A 332 129.40 38.94 77.05
C GLU A 332 129.66 38.45 78.48
N ARG A 333 128.79 37.60 79.02
CA ARG A 333 128.97 36.99 80.36
C ARG A 333 130.24 36.15 80.47
N LEU A 334 130.69 35.51 79.39
CA LEU A 334 131.98 34.81 79.34
C LEU A 334 133.16 35.79 79.49
N ARG A 335 133.12 36.96 78.84
CA ARG A 335 134.14 38.01 79.03
C ARG A 335 134.12 38.59 80.45
N ASP A 336 132.93 38.77 81.03
CA ASP A 336 132.79 39.17 82.44
C ASP A 336 133.37 38.14 83.41
N VAL A 337 133.23 36.85 83.09
CA VAL A 337 133.86 35.76 83.87
C VAL A 337 135.38 35.75 83.67
N GLU A 338 135.89 35.85 82.43
CA GLU A 338 137.33 35.97 82.15
C GLU A 338 137.96 37.17 82.87
N ALA A 339 137.29 38.32 82.88
CA ALA A 339 137.73 39.51 83.61
C ALA A 339 137.76 39.28 85.14
N ARG A 340 136.73 38.65 85.71
CA ARG A 340 136.70 38.31 87.15
C ARG A 340 137.70 37.21 87.53
N GLU A 341 138.00 36.28 86.63
CA GLU A 341 139.07 35.30 86.85
C GLU A 341 140.45 35.96 86.84
N ALA A 342 140.66 36.99 86.00
CA ALA A 342 141.85 37.84 86.03
C ALA A 342 141.96 38.65 87.33
N GLU A 343 140.88 39.32 87.78
CA GLU A 343 140.85 40.00 89.09
C GLU A 343 141.19 39.02 90.24
N VAL A 344 140.57 37.83 90.26
CA VAL A 344 140.85 36.78 91.25
C VAL A 344 142.29 36.28 91.18
N ALA A 345 142.93 36.31 90.01
CA ALA A 345 144.36 36.00 89.87
C ALA A 345 145.25 37.07 90.53
N GLU A 346 144.90 38.36 90.47
CA GLU A 346 145.61 39.45 91.16
C GLU A 346 145.41 39.43 92.68
N TRP A 347 144.24 39.00 93.17
CA TRP A 347 143.98 38.89 94.61
C TRP A 347 144.72 37.74 95.30
N ARG A 348 145.03 36.64 94.58
CA ARG A 348 145.75 35.47 95.14
C ARG A 348 147.07 35.81 95.84
N PRO A 349 148.05 36.49 95.22
CA PRO A 349 149.32 36.82 95.89
C PRO A 349 149.12 37.74 97.09
N GLN A 350 148.16 38.67 97.06
CA GLN A 350 147.84 39.52 98.21
C GLN A 350 147.30 38.70 99.39
N ILE A 351 146.41 37.75 99.11
CA ILE A 351 145.86 36.83 100.12
C ILE A 351 146.96 35.97 100.75
N ASP A 352 147.96 35.53 99.97
CA ASP A 352 149.10 34.76 100.49
C ASP A 352 150.07 35.63 101.31
N GLU A 353 150.26 36.90 100.96
CA GLU A 353 150.98 37.89 101.80
C GLU A 353 150.23 38.14 103.14
N PHE A 354 148.91 38.27 103.11
CA PHE A 354 148.11 38.37 104.34
C PHE A 354 148.20 37.11 105.21
N LYS A 355 148.31 35.91 104.62
CA LYS A 355 148.55 34.66 105.38
C LYS A 355 149.90 34.68 106.08
N SER A 356 150.99 35.11 105.43
CA SER A 356 152.31 35.15 106.09
C SER A 356 152.29 36.11 107.28
N LYS A 357 151.77 37.32 107.08
CA LYS A 357 151.60 38.33 108.15
C LYS A 357 150.78 37.80 109.33
N ARG A 358 149.79 36.93 109.08
CA ARG A 358 149.01 36.30 110.15
C ARG A 358 149.82 35.27 110.94
N VAL A 359 150.68 34.49 110.28
CA VAL A 359 151.61 33.55 110.94
C VAL A 359 152.63 34.30 111.80
N ASP A 360 153.15 35.43 111.32
CA ASP A 360 154.07 36.28 112.10
C ASP A 360 153.37 36.84 113.37
N ILE A 361 152.11 37.27 113.25
CA ILE A 361 151.29 37.73 114.38
C ILE A 361 150.99 36.59 115.38
N GLU A 362 150.69 35.37 114.88
CA GLU A 362 150.47 34.19 115.72
C GLU A 362 151.74 33.83 116.53
N ALA A 363 152.93 33.94 115.92
CA ALA A 363 154.21 33.75 116.61
C ALA A 363 154.46 34.83 117.68
N HIS A 364 154.14 36.10 117.39
CA HIS A 364 154.23 37.18 118.39
C HIS A 364 153.25 36.99 119.56
N ALA A 365 152.04 36.48 119.33
CA ALA A 365 151.07 36.19 120.39
C ALA A 365 151.57 35.09 121.35
N ALA A 366 152.20 34.04 120.83
CA ALA A 366 152.79 32.98 121.66
C ALA A 366 153.94 33.49 122.56
N ALA A 367 154.73 34.46 122.08
CA ALA A 367 155.75 35.13 122.88
C ALA A 367 155.17 36.00 124.02
N ILE A 368 153.96 36.52 123.86
CA ILE A 368 153.26 37.31 124.90
C ILE A 368 152.69 36.41 126.00
N GLU A 369 152.06 35.27 125.66
CA GLU A 369 151.53 34.34 126.67
C GLU A 369 152.64 33.69 127.50
N THR A 370 153.79 33.39 126.90
CA THR A 370 154.96 32.87 127.64
C THR A 370 155.62 33.90 128.56
N ALA A 371 155.42 35.20 128.32
CA ALA A 371 155.81 36.24 129.27
C ALA A 371 154.80 36.39 130.44
N LYS A 372 153.50 36.17 130.19
CA LYS A 372 152.47 36.22 131.24
C LYS A 372 152.63 35.12 132.30
N THR A 373 152.95 33.90 131.90
CA THR A 373 153.12 32.79 132.86
C THR A 373 154.25 33.05 133.85
N GLN A 374 155.38 33.59 133.38
CA GLN A 374 156.50 34.01 134.24
C GLN A 374 156.10 35.10 135.26
N LEU A 375 155.19 35.99 134.88
CA LEU A 375 154.65 37.04 135.75
C LEU A 375 153.77 36.45 136.88
N VAL A 376 152.99 35.40 136.58
CA VAL A 376 152.20 34.68 137.59
C VAL A 376 153.12 33.98 138.60
N GLU A 377 154.19 33.32 138.15
CA GLU A 377 155.17 32.65 139.04
C GLU A 377 155.86 33.61 140.02
N LEU A 378 156.08 34.87 139.62
CA LEU A 378 156.63 35.90 140.50
C LEU A 378 155.63 36.30 141.59
N SER A 379 154.37 36.59 141.23
CA SER A 379 153.33 36.98 142.20
C SER A 379 152.96 35.86 143.21
N ALA A 380 153.22 34.59 142.87
CA ALA A 380 153.09 33.48 143.81
C ALA A 380 154.18 33.48 144.90
N ARG A 381 155.43 33.85 144.55
CA ARG A 381 156.55 33.94 145.51
C ARG A 381 156.39 35.10 146.49
N GLU A 382 155.74 36.17 146.07
CA GLU A 382 155.51 37.38 146.86
C GLU A 382 154.62 37.08 148.08
N LYS A 383 153.47 36.42 147.85
CA LYS A 383 152.55 35.98 148.91
C LYS A 383 153.16 34.97 149.88
N GLU A 384 154.04 34.11 149.39
CA GLU A 384 154.72 33.13 150.24
C GLU A 384 155.70 33.80 151.23
N LEU A 385 156.04 35.09 151.07
CA LEU A 385 156.78 35.87 152.06
C LEU A 385 155.84 36.53 153.07
N GLU A 386 154.73 37.14 152.62
CA GLU A 386 153.71 37.76 153.48
C GLU A 386 153.20 36.78 154.56
N GLU A 387 152.94 35.52 154.20
CA GLU A 387 152.50 34.48 155.15
C GLU A 387 153.55 34.11 156.21
N LYS A 388 154.84 34.40 155.98
CA LYS A 388 155.93 34.13 156.93
C LYS A 388 156.09 35.28 157.94
N GLU A 389 155.80 36.51 157.56
CA GLU A 389 155.80 37.67 158.48
C GLU A 389 154.65 37.57 159.48
N LEU A 390 153.45 37.21 159.02
CA LEU A 390 152.25 37.00 159.85
C LEU A 390 152.41 35.87 160.91
N GLN A 391 153.42 34.99 160.75
CA GLN A 391 153.77 33.95 161.73
C GLN A 391 154.70 34.44 162.84
N LEU A 392 155.35 35.59 162.67
CA LEU A 392 156.22 36.20 163.68
C LEU A 392 155.42 37.05 164.68
N GLU A 393 154.54 37.95 164.21
CA GLU A 393 153.70 38.79 165.09
C GLU A 393 152.92 37.97 166.13
N ARG A 394 152.33 36.85 165.69
CA ARG A 394 151.54 35.93 166.53
C ARG A 394 152.34 35.25 167.65
N ARG A 395 153.69 35.25 167.58
CA ARG A 395 154.55 34.75 168.65
C ARG A 395 154.85 35.81 169.71
N GLU A 396 154.88 37.09 169.33
CA GLU A 396 155.17 38.19 170.24
C GLU A 396 153.97 38.47 171.17
N GLU A 397 152.74 38.50 170.62
CA GLU A 397 151.53 38.64 171.45
C GLU A 397 151.34 37.51 172.49
N ALA A 398 151.86 36.31 172.21
CA ALA A 398 151.71 35.16 173.10
C ALA A 398 152.57 35.30 174.37
N ALA A 399 153.75 35.91 174.26
CA ALA A 399 154.67 36.11 175.38
C ALA A 399 154.21 37.23 176.32
N ALA A 400 153.71 38.35 175.78
CA ALA A 400 153.25 39.49 176.58
C ALA A 400 152.16 39.11 177.61
N ARG A 401 151.29 38.16 177.26
CA ARG A 401 150.21 37.67 178.13
C ARG A 401 150.72 36.91 179.37
N GLN A 402 151.94 36.35 179.34
CA GLN A 402 152.52 35.68 180.52
C GLN A 402 153.07 36.66 181.56
N LEU A 403 153.44 37.88 181.17
CA LEU A 403 153.89 38.92 182.11
C LEU A 403 152.71 39.54 182.89
N SER A 404 151.52 39.64 182.28
CA SER A 404 150.33 40.19 182.96
C SER A 404 149.88 39.32 184.14
N ALA A 405 149.84 38.00 183.96
CA ALA A 405 149.40 37.06 184.98
C ALA A 405 150.34 37.00 186.22
N ALA A 406 151.58 37.46 186.09
CA ALA A 406 152.51 37.56 187.22
C ALA A 406 152.22 38.76 188.13
N ALA A 407 151.75 39.88 187.56
CA ALA A 407 151.46 41.11 188.30
C ALA A 407 150.15 41.01 189.11
N GLU A 408 149.12 40.33 188.59
CA GLU A 408 147.82 40.18 189.27
C GLU A 408 147.93 39.40 190.60
N ALA A 409 148.89 38.47 190.71
CA ALA A 409 149.19 37.77 191.95
C ALA A 409 149.77 38.69 193.05
N GLU A 410 150.43 39.77 192.67
CA GLU A 410 151.01 40.76 193.60
C GLU A 410 149.94 41.76 194.12
N VAL A 411 148.87 41.99 193.35
CA VAL A 411 147.74 42.85 193.75
C VAL A 411 146.87 42.17 194.82
N ILE A 412 146.58 40.88 194.68
CA ILE A 412 145.71 40.14 195.63
C ILE A 412 146.30 40.14 197.05
N LEU A 413 147.63 40.03 197.19
CA LEU A 413 148.33 40.14 198.48
C LEU A 413 148.26 41.54 199.12
N ASN A 414 148.04 42.59 198.32
CA ASN A 414 147.87 43.96 198.83
C ASN A 414 146.41 44.28 199.19
N GLU A 415 145.43 43.66 198.53
CA GLU A 415 144.02 43.85 198.88
C GLU A 415 143.62 43.27 200.24
N GLU A 416 144.31 42.24 200.74
CA GLU A 416 144.06 41.73 202.09
C GLU A 416 144.55 42.70 203.18
N ASN A 417 145.61 43.49 202.91
CA ASN A 417 146.03 44.58 203.80
C ASN A 417 144.99 45.71 203.82
N ALA A 418 144.53 46.17 202.65
CA ALA A 418 143.61 47.31 202.55
C ALA A 418 142.25 47.07 203.26
N LYS A 419 141.78 45.82 203.29
CA LYS A 419 140.51 45.43 203.96
C LYS A 419 140.56 45.53 205.50
N LEU A 420 141.74 45.76 206.10
CA LEU A 420 141.88 46.10 207.52
C LEU A 420 141.77 47.60 207.81
N GLU A 421 142.20 48.46 206.88
CA GLU A 421 142.29 49.92 207.13
C GLU A 421 140.93 50.63 206.97
N GLN A 422 140.15 50.29 205.94
CA GLN A 422 138.91 51.04 205.65
C GLN A 422 137.80 50.89 206.71
N LYS A 423 137.94 49.95 207.66
CA LYS A 423 136.98 49.76 208.77
C LYS A 423 137.15 50.76 209.94
N LEU A 424 138.10 51.69 209.85
CA LEU A 424 138.42 52.65 210.92
C LEU A 424 138.10 54.12 210.60
N GLN A 425 137.66 54.47 209.39
CA GLN A 425 137.63 55.86 208.91
C GLN A 425 136.32 56.38 208.28
N GLU A 426 135.18 55.77 208.57
CA GLU A 426 133.87 56.41 208.32
C GLU A 426 133.57 57.54 209.34
N MET A 427 134.44 58.57 209.39
CA MET A 427 134.28 59.81 210.16
C MET A 427 134.89 61.06 209.43
N ALA A 428 134.11 61.72 208.56
CA ALA A 428 134.23 63.10 207.97
C ALA A 428 134.62 63.30 206.44
N PRO A 429 134.26 64.44 205.75
CA PRO A 429 134.01 64.50 204.26
C PRO A 429 134.48 65.75 203.40
N ASN A 430 134.37 65.77 202.02
CA ASN A 430 133.92 66.93 201.13
C ASN A 430 134.04 66.87 199.53
N LEU A 431 133.10 67.54 198.78
CA LEU A 431 133.14 68.28 197.42
C LEU A 431 133.26 67.54 196.01
N ILE A 432 132.95 68.00 194.74
CA ILE A 432 132.25 69.15 194.00
C ILE A 432 131.88 68.80 192.47
N ALA A 433 131.37 69.72 191.58
CA ALA A 433 130.96 69.57 190.12
C ALA A 433 131.10 70.91 189.25
N ALA A 434 130.63 71.26 188.00
CA ALA A 434 129.68 70.77 186.91
C ALA A 434 129.78 71.55 185.50
N GLU A 435 128.84 71.35 184.51
CA GLU A 435 128.39 72.20 183.30
C GLU A 435 129.20 72.24 181.93
N LEU A 436 128.78 72.67 180.68
CA LEU A 436 127.56 73.26 179.98
C LEU A 436 127.42 73.02 178.40
N GLU A 437 126.88 73.94 177.53
CA GLU A 437 126.38 73.79 176.08
C GLU A 437 126.68 74.97 175.05
N ARG A 438 126.23 74.89 173.75
CA ARG A 438 125.75 75.97 172.75
C ARG A 438 126.54 76.30 171.44
N GLU A 439 126.01 76.80 170.28
CA GLU A 439 124.70 76.77 169.52
C GLU A 439 124.74 77.46 168.08
N VAL A 440 123.74 77.17 167.18
CA VAL A 440 123.13 78.02 166.06
C VAL A 440 123.72 78.21 164.62
N VAL A 441 122.82 78.54 163.68
CA VAL A 441 122.94 78.80 162.22
C VAL A 441 123.58 80.16 161.85
N GLU A 442 124.78 80.15 161.25
CA GLU A 442 125.37 81.13 160.31
C GLU A 442 126.78 80.60 159.94
N LEU A 443 127.42 80.80 158.77
CA LEU A 443 127.22 81.67 157.59
C LEU A 443 127.25 80.77 156.32
N LYS A 444 126.66 81.07 155.16
CA LYS A 444 125.95 82.27 154.65
C LYS A 444 126.80 83.49 154.26
N MET A 445 127.88 83.31 153.50
CA MET A 445 128.38 84.30 152.54
C MET A 445 129.37 83.69 151.52
N GLU A 446 129.60 84.38 150.39
CA GLU A 446 130.62 84.14 149.34
C GLU A 446 130.59 82.75 148.63
N LEU A 447 130.32 82.61 147.32
CA LEU A 447 129.96 83.53 146.23
C LEU A 447 130.92 84.68 145.87
N GLU A 448 132.20 84.37 145.69
CA GLU A 448 133.19 85.04 144.83
C GLU A 448 134.17 83.90 144.41
N ARG A 449 134.52 83.55 143.17
CA ARG A 449 134.38 84.11 141.79
C ARG A 449 134.23 82.90 140.82
N THR A 450 133.31 82.85 139.84
CA THR A 450 133.36 83.40 138.45
C THR A 450 134.66 83.10 137.68
N LYS A 451 134.69 82.75 136.38
CA LYS A 451 133.72 82.70 135.23
C LYS A 451 134.31 81.70 134.18
N ALA A 452 133.86 81.40 132.94
CA ALA A 452 132.81 81.79 131.95
C ALA A 452 132.83 80.69 130.83
N ALA A 453 131.98 80.55 129.79
CA ALA A 453 130.68 81.11 129.35
C ALA A 453 130.06 80.17 128.23
N ALA A 454 128.90 80.48 127.63
CA ALA A 454 128.08 79.56 126.79
C ALA A 454 127.25 80.24 125.64
N ASN A 455 126.46 79.47 124.82
CA ASN A 455 125.28 79.79 123.94
C ASN A 455 124.99 78.62 122.92
N ALA A 456 123.91 78.46 122.11
CA ALA A 456 122.47 78.87 122.06
C ALA A 456 121.69 78.04 120.97
N VAL A 457 120.33 77.99 120.95
CA VAL A 457 119.46 77.03 120.15
C VAL A 457 118.01 77.57 119.86
N MET A 458 117.25 77.13 118.78
CA MET A 458 115.75 77.21 118.52
C MET A 458 115.32 76.60 117.13
N ALA A 459 114.07 76.39 116.58
CA ALA A 459 112.60 76.47 116.92
C ALA A 459 111.66 75.67 115.89
N ASN A 460 110.34 76.01 115.72
CA ASN A 460 109.18 75.22 115.11
C ASN A 460 108.08 76.14 114.42
N ALA A 461 106.95 75.77 113.75
CA ALA A 461 106.40 74.63 112.92
C ALA A 461 104.92 74.92 112.37
N ASP A 462 104.25 73.98 111.65
CA ASP A 462 102.75 73.77 111.42
C ASP A 462 101.91 74.73 110.45
N MET A 463 100.67 74.49 109.90
CA MET A 463 99.65 73.37 109.80
C MET A 463 98.45 73.55 108.74
N GLU A 464 97.75 72.44 108.38
CA GLU A 464 96.32 72.15 107.93
C GLU A 464 95.46 72.68 106.68
N ARG A 465 94.91 71.70 105.88
CA ARG A 465 93.56 71.42 105.20
C ARG A 465 92.55 72.50 104.63
N ARG A 466 91.93 72.24 103.43
CA ARG A 466 90.52 71.71 103.11
C ARG A 466 89.79 72.20 101.80
N ARG A 467 88.84 71.36 101.30
CA ARG A 467 87.64 71.57 100.39
C ARG A 467 87.74 71.35 98.84
N ARG A 468 86.59 71.41 98.13
CA ARG A 468 86.25 70.82 96.81
C ARG A 468 85.48 71.81 95.89
N GLU A 469 85.35 71.51 94.59
CA GLU A 469 84.09 71.23 93.82
C GLU A 469 84.32 71.42 92.28
N GLU A 470 83.54 70.70 91.42
CA GLU A 470 83.29 70.90 89.96
C GLU A 470 84.48 70.93 88.94
N GLU A 471 84.36 70.69 87.61
CA GLU A 471 83.23 70.41 86.68
C GLU A 471 83.68 69.55 85.43
N GLU A 472 82.73 69.15 84.56
CA GLU A 472 82.82 68.60 83.16
C GLU A 472 84.02 67.69 82.72
N SER A 473 83.82 66.47 82.18
CA SER A 473 83.39 66.28 80.76
C SER A 473 83.11 64.80 80.35
N SER A 474 82.24 64.65 79.33
CA SER A 474 82.13 63.56 78.31
C SER A 474 82.02 62.06 78.71
N SER A 475 80.84 61.49 78.40
CA SER A 475 80.55 60.12 77.89
C SER A 475 81.12 58.85 78.57
N GLY A 476 80.33 57.80 78.83
CA GLY A 476 78.88 57.62 78.64
C GLY A 476 78.45 56.15 78.50
N ALA A 477 77.49 55.71 79.31
CA ALA A 477 76.77 54.43 79.20
C ALA A 477 75.42 54.55 79.94
N ALA A 478 74.35 53.87 79.47
CA ALA A 478 72.99 54.11 79.98
C ALA A 478 72.20 52.82 80.24
N ALA A 479 71.55 52.79 81.42
CA ALA A 479 70.38 51.98 81.83
C ALA A 479 70.48 50.43 81.78
N GLY A 480 69.76 49.65 82.59
CA GLY A 480 68.67 49.96 83.56
C GLY A 480 67.26 49.68 82.98
N ASP A 481 66.29 49.12 83.70
CA ASP A 481 66.29 48.62 85.09
C ASP A 481 65.15 47.56 85.33
N ALA A 482 64.94 47.15 86.58
CA ALA A 482 64.15 46.00 87.09
C ALA A 482 62.63 45.84 86.72
N ASP A 483 62.18 44.57 86.61
CA ASP A 483 61.32 43.75 87.53
C ASP A 483 60.20 44.44 88.40
N PRO A 484 59.23 43.74 89.07
CA PRO A 484 58.68 42.35 88.96
C PRO A 484 57.12 42.20 89.10
N PHE A 485 56.64 40.93 89.16
CA PHE A 485 55.43 40.41 89.86
C PHE A 485 53.98 40.70 89.39
N ALA A 486 53.22 39.63 89.04
CA ALA A 486 51.94 39.22 89.68
C ALA A 486 51.30 37.92 89.08
N ALA A 487 50.39 37.31 89.85
CA ALA A 487 49.33 36.36 89.44
C ALA A 487 49.70 34.98 88.84
N VAL A 488 49.85 33.98 89.73
CA VAL A 488 49.61 32.55 89.45
C VAL A 488 48.12 32.30 89.14
N GLY A 489 47.79 31.34 88.25
CA GLY A 489 46.39 30.89 88.11
C GLY A 489 46.12 29.80 87.06
N ASP A 490 46.13 30.16 85.78
CA ASP A 490 45.19 29.57 84.79
C ASP A 490 45.83 28.77 83.64
N GLU A 491 47.16 28.63 83.59
CA GLU A 491 47.82 28.34 82.31
C GLU A 491 47.48 26.96 81.69
N LYS A 492 47.21 25.93 82.51
CA LYS A 492 46.97 24.57 82.00
C LYS A 492 45.65 24.39 81.25
N ILE A 493 44.56 25.02 81.69
CA ILE A 493 43.27 24.91 80.98
C ILE A 493 43.34 25.72 79.68
N ARG A 494 43.99 26.89 79.72
CA ARG A 494 44.20 27.72 78.52
C ARG A 494 45.13 27.06 77.50
N GLN A 495 46.10 26.24 77.91
CA GLN A 495 46.98 25.52 76.97
C GLN A 495 46.25 24.43 76.16
N GLU A 496 45.35 23.65 76.77
CA GLU A 496 44.60 22.62 76.02
C GLU A 496 43.52 23.21 75.11
N GLU A 497 42.89 24.32 75.50
CA GLU A 497 41.98 25.06 74.63
C GLU A 497 42.72 25.83 73.52
N ARG A 498 43.89 26.43 73.81
CA ARG A 498 44.76 27.03 72.78
C ARG A 498 45.22 25.99 71.77
N ALA A 499 45.73 24.83 72.17
CA ALA A 499 46.18 23.81 71.22
C ALA A 499 45.07 23.35 70.26
N ARG A 500 43.81 23.25 70.74
CA ARG A 500 42.65 22.95 69.89
C ARG A 500 42.22 24.13 69.02
N ALA A 501 42.27 25.35 69.54
CA ALA A 501 42.01 26.56 68.77
C ALA A 501 43.07 26.79 67.69
N GLU A 502 44.34 26.54 67.99
CA GLU A 502 45.50 26.60 67.10
C GLU A 502 45.37 25.55 66.00
N GLN A 503 45.07 24.27 66.30
CA GLN A 503 44.87 23.26 65.25
C GLN A 503 43.63 23.54 64.36
N VAL A 504 42.59 24.19 64.90
CA VAL A 504 41.44 24.69 64.11
C VAL A 504 41.77 25.97 63.34
N LEU A 505 42.67 26.80 63.83
CA LEU A 505 43.17 27.99 63.15
C LEU A 505 44.16 27.61 62.04
N GLU A 506 45.08 26.68 62.26
CA GLU A 506 46.02 26.12 61.29
C GLU A 506 45.30 25.41 60.15
N SER A 507 44.28 24.59 60.44
CA SER A 507 43.47 23.98 59.39
C SER A 507 42.62 25.01 58.63
N LYS A 508 42.16 26.09 59.29
CA LYS A 508 41.49 27.22 58.62
C LYS A 508 42.45 28.11 57.84
N THR A 509 43.67 28.38 58.30
CA THR A 509 44.68 29.14 57.54
C THR A 509 45.26 28.31 56.41
N ALA A 510 45.45 27.00 56.58
CA ALA A 510 45.80 26.10 55.47
C ALA A 510 44.65 25.92 54.45
N ALA A 511 43.40 26.21 54.83
CA ALA A 511 42.27 26.31 53.90
C ALA A 511 42.19 27.70 53.25
N LEU A 512 42.36 28.78 54.01
CA LEU A 512 42.35 30.16 53.53
C LEU A 512 43.57 30.47 52.65
N LEU A 513 44.76 29.92 52.93
CA LEU A 513 45.94 30.03 52.06
C LEU A 513 45.76 29.24 50.75
N ARG A 514 44.98 28.15 50.77
CA ARG A 514 44.59 27.44 49.53
C ARG A 514 43.48 28.18 48.78
N ALA A 515 42.54 28.81 49.47
CA ALA A 515 41.54 29.69 48.86
C ALA A 515 42.19 30.94 48.26
N ASN A 516 43.12 31.58 48.97
CA ASN A 516 43.92 32.68 48.47
C ASN A 516 44.78 32.22 47.30
N ALA A 517 45.54 31.13 47.37
CA ALA A 517 46.31 30.65 46.21
C ALA A 517 45.44 30.34 44.97
N LEU A 518 44.17 29.97 45.15
CA LEU A 518 43.20 29.83 44.06
C LEU A 518 42.61 31.17 43.59
N LEU A 519 42.46 32.16 44.47
CA LEU A 519 42.11 33.54 44.13
C LEU A 519 43.28 34.22 43.42
N ASP A 520 44.50 34.19 43.97
CA ASP A 520 45.75 34.64 43.35
C ASP A 520 45.92 34.01 41.96
N ALA A 521 45.66 32.70 41.81
CA ALA A 521 45.69 32.03 40.50
C ALA A 521 44.62 32.57 39.55
N ARG A 522 43.40 32.87 40.05
CA ARG A 522 42.32 33.46 39.27
C ARG A 522 42.54 34.93 38.94
N GLU A 523 43.15 35.71 39.82
CA GLU A 523 43.53 37.10 39.62
C GLU A 523 44.70 37.19 38.64
N ASN A 524 45.66 36.25 38.68
CA ASN A 524 46.68 36.11 37.65
C ASN A 524 46.11 35.63 36.31
N GLU A 525 45.06 34.79 36.30
CA GLU A 525 44.36 34.39 35.07
C GLU A 525 43.55 35.56 34.48
N LEU A 526 42.86 36.33 35.33
CA LEU A 526 42.14 37.54 34.94
C LEU A 526 43.10 38.63 34.46
N ALA A 527 44.17 38.94 35.20
CA ALA A 527 45.17 39.91 34.79
C ALA A 527 45.86 39.53 33.46
N LYS A 528 46.06 38.24 33.17
CA LYS A 528 46.53 37.79 31.84
C LYS A 528 45.49 37.99 30.74
N ARG A 529 44.21 37.80 31.03
CA ARG A 529 43.10 38.06 30.09
C ARG A 529 42.88 39.55 29.88
N GLU A 530 42.97 40.36 30.94
CA GLU A 530 42.92 41.83 30.88
C GLU A 530 44.12 42.37 30.11
N PHE A 531 45.34 41.87 30.37
CA PHE A 531 46.53 42.24 29.60
C PHE A 531 46.39 41.86 28.12
N ALA A 532 45.90 40.66 27.81
CA ALA A 532 45.63 40.25 26.42
C ALA A 532 44.54 41.12 25.75
N LEU A 533 43.50 41.51 26.49
CA LEU A 533 42.46 42.42 26.00
C LEU A 533 42.97 43.85 25.84
N THR A 534 43.90 44.35 26.66
CA THR A 534 44.59 45.63 26.39
C THR A 534 45.54 45.52 25.21
N ASP A 535 46.25 44.40 25.04
CA ASP A 535 47.08 44.14 23.85
C ASP A 535 46.22 44.13 22.57
N GLU A 536 45.02 43.54 22.61
CA GLU A 536 44.07 43.55 21.49
C GLU A 536 43.43 44.93 21.28
N LEU A 537 43.08 45.66 22.35
CA LEU A 537 42.53 47.02 22.26
C LEU A 537 43.58 48.02 21.77
N GLU A 538 44.83 47.98 22.24
CA GLU A 538 45.92 48.83 21.74
C GLU A 538 46.23 48.54 20.26
N ARG A 539 46.14 47.28 19.83
CA ARG A 539 46.25 46.92 18.40
C ARG A 539 45.06 47.45 17.59
N LEU A 540 43.84 47.35 18.09
CA LEU A 540 42.64 47.88 17.44
C LEU A 540 42.63 49.42 17.41
N GLU A 541 43.12 50.09 18.45
CA GLU A 541 43.33 51.55 18.48
C GLU A 541 44.46 51.95 17.53
N HIS A 542 45.55 51.19 17.46
CA HIS A 542 46.62 51.43 16.48
C HIS A 542 46.15 51.23 15.04
N ASP A 543 45.42 50.15 14.73
CA ASP A 543 44.90 49.91 13.39
C ASP A 543 43.76 50.87 13.02
N THR A 544 42.90 51.30 13.96
CA THR A 544 41.90 52.35 13.68
C THR A 544 42.53 53.72 13.54
N ALA A 545 43.53 54.09 14.34
CA ALA A 545 44.33 55.30 14.13
C ALA A 545 45.05 55.27 12.78
N ARG A 546 45.63 54.12 12.40
CA ARG A 546 46.27 53.90 11.10
C ARG A 546 45.27 53.99 9.95
N LEU A 547 44.08 53.41 10.07
CA LEU A 547 43.00 53.52 9.09
C LEU A 547 42.49 54.97 8.96
N LEU A 548 42.41 55.72 10.06
CA LEU A 548 42.09 57.15 10.04
C LEU A 548 43.20 57.96 9.36
N THR A 549 44.48 57.73 9.66
CA THR A 549 45.58 58.40 8.94
C THR A 549 45.62 58.04 7.46
N LEU A 550 45.30 56.79 7.10
CA LEU A 550 45.18 56.36 5.69
C LEU A 550 43.95 56.98 5.02
N GLN A 551 42.84 57.17 5.75
CA GLN A 551 41.65 57.86 5.25
C GLN A 551 41.95 59.35 5.03
N ASP A 552 42.66 60.01 5.94
CA ASP A 552 43.07 61.41 5.79
C ASP A 552 44.14 61.58 4.70
N GLU A 553 45.09 60.65 4.56
CA GLU A 553 46.01 60.61 3.41
C GLU A 553 45.27 60.39 2.08
N VAL A 554 44.24 59.54 2.04
CA VAL A 554 43.41 59.36 0.84
C VAL A 554 42.57 60.60 0.56
N ASN A 555 42.01 61.26 1.59
CA ASN A 555 41.24 62.49 1.44
C ASN A 555 42.12 63.64 0.93
N GLU A 556 43.31 63.84 1.51
CA GLU A 556 44.26 64.86 1.05
C GLU A 556 44.83 64.53 -0.34
N ARG A 557 45.17 63.26 -0.66
CA ARG A 557 45.57 62.89 -2.03
C ARG A 557 44.43 63.05 -3.05
N MET A 558 43.18 62.80 -2.67
CA MET A 558 42.01 63.01 -3.53
C MET A 558 41.74 64.51 -3.73
N LYS A 559 42.00 65.33 -2.71
CA LYS A 559 41.99 66.79 -2.76
C LYS A 559 43.14 67.35 -3.60
N ASP A 560 44.35 66.84 -3.48
CA ASP A 560 45.50 67.15 -4.35
C ASP A 560 45.18 66.82 -5.82
N VAL A 561 44.61 65.64 -6.10
CA VAL A 561 44.17 65.26 -7.45
C VAL A 561 43.11 66.21 -7.99
N LEU A 562 42.11 66.58 -7.18
CA LEU A 562 41.08 67.55 -7.58
C LEU A 562 41.65 68.97 -7.78
N GLU A 563 42.62 69.40 -6.96
CA GLU A 563 43.30 70.70 -7.13
C GLU A 563 44.22 70.70 -8.38
N VAL A 564 44.86 69.58 -8.71
CA VAL A 564 45.64 69.37 -9.94
C VAL A 564 44.76 69.32 -11.17
N GLU A 565 43.60 68.64 -11.14
CA GLU A 565 42.63 68.66 -12.24
C GLU A 565 42.02 70.06 -12.44
N MET A 566 41.81 70.82 -11.36
CA MET A 566 41.31 72.20 -11.40
C MET A 566 42.32 73.24 -11.93
N HIS A 567 43.63 73.02 -11.76
CA HIS A 567 44.68 74.00 -12.10
C HIS A 567 45.70 73.51 -13.15
N GLY A 568 45.51 72.33 -13.73
CA GLY A 568 46.51 71.60 -14.52
C GLY A 568 46.67 71.95 -16.00
N ILE A 569 45.99 72.97 -16.55
CA ILE A 569 46.13 73.34 -17.98
C ILE A 569 47.43 74.12 -18.22
N GLY A 570 48.54 73.38 -18.30
CA GLY A 570 49.81 73.80 -18.89
C GLY A 570 50.91 74.25 -17.92
N GLY A 571 52.01 73.50 -17.87
CA GLY A 571 53.26 73.89 -17.19
C GLY A 571 54.33 72.79 -17.24
N GLU A 572 55.57 73.13 -17.58
CA GLU A 572 56.69 72.17 -17.63
C GLU A 572 57.26 71.84 -16.24
N PRO A 573 57.77 70.61 -16.02
CA PRO A 573 58.27 70.17 -14.72
C PRO A 573 59.61 70.83 -14.33
N ARG A 574 59.66 71.41 -13.13
CA ARG A 574 60.92 71.95 -12.55
C ARG A 574 61.70 70.87 -11.80
N LYS A 575 62.93 70.64 -12.26
CA LYS A 575 63.93 69.71 -11.70
C LYS A 575 64.06 69.81 -10.17
N ARG A 576 64.05 68.65 -9.50
CA ARG A 576 64.79 68.42 -8.23
C ARG A 576 65.92 67.43 -8.47
N ARG A 577 66.78 67.23 -7.46
CA ARG A 577 68.10 66.60 -7.61
C ARG A 577 68.04 65.08 -7.73
N GLU A 578 69.03 64.54 -8.42
CA GLU A 578 69.28 63.10 -8.54
C GLU A 578 70.22 62.65 -7.41
N ASP A 579 69.68 62.10 -6.33
CA ASP A 579 70.46 61.36 -5.33
C ASP A 579 70.21 59.86 -5.55
N ALA A 580 71.24 59.12 -5.94
CA ALA A 580 71.11 57.74 -6.45
C ALA A 580 70.65 56.69 -5.41
N SER A 581 70.44 57.09 -4.15
CA SER A 581 69.81 56.26 -3.12
C SER A 581 68.30 56.14 -3.34
N ASP A 582 67.65 57.20 -3.83
CA ASP A 582 66.18 57.29 -3.85
C ASP A 582 65.56 56.47 -4.98
N TYR A 583 66.28 56.28 -6.10
CA TYR A 583 65.79 55.43 -7.19
C TYR A 583 65.64 53.96 -6.79
N ALA A 584 66.44 53.46 -5.85
CA ALA A 584 66.33 52.09 -5.36
C ALA A 584 65.21 51.91 -4.33
N THR A 585 64.99 52.90 -3.46
CA THR A 585 63.90 52.89 -2.49
C THR A 585 62.55 53.15 -3.15
N VAL A 586 62.47 54.10 -4.09
CA VAL A 586 61.27 54.36 -4.91
C VAL A 586 60.93 53.15 -5.78
N ALA A 587 61.87 52.57 -6.53
CA ALA A 587 61.56 51.39 -7.35
C ALA A 587 61.15 50.15 -6.53
N ASN A 588 61.64 50.01 -5.29
CA ASN A 588 61.13 48.97 -4.38
C ASN A 588 59.77 49.34 -3.76
N ALA A 589 59.52 50.61 -3.44
CA ALA A 589 58.21 51.08 -2.97
C ALA A 589 57.14 50.97 -4.06
N GLU A 590 57.47 51.27 -5.32
CA GLU A 590 56.62 51.06 -6.49
C GLU A 590 56.30 49.58 -6.69
N ARG A 591 57.29 48.68 -6.57
CA ARG A 591 57.06 47.23 -6.60
C ARG A 591 56.19 46.76 -5.45
N HIS A 592 56.40 47.27 -4.23
CA HIS A 592 55.64 46.86 -3.06
C HIS A 592 54.21 47.40 -3.10
N ALA A 593 54.01 48.62 -3.60
CA ALA A 593 52.70 49.17 -3.92
C ALA A 593 52.02 48.38 -5.04
N ALA A 594 52.76 47.95 -6.07
CA ALA A 594 52.22 47.10 -7.14
C ALA A 594 51.80 45.71 -6.63
N THR A 595 52.54 45.08 -5.71
CA THR A 595 52.09 43.84 -5.04
C THR A 595 50.87 44.11 -4.16
N ILE A 596 50.88 45.14 -3.31
CA ILE A 596 49.72 45.48 -2.46
C ILE A 596 48.47 45.80 -3.31
N LEU A 597 48.62 46.43 -4.48
CA LEU A 597 47.54 46.65 -5.42
C LEU A 597 47.07 45.36 -6.09
N ALA A 598 47.98 44.46 -6.49
CA ALA A 598 47.64 43.15 -7.04
C ALA A 598 46.88 42.29 -6.00
N ASP A 599 47.38 42.21 -4.78
CA ASP A 599 46.78 41.49 -3.66
C ASP A 599 45.39 42.09 -3.31
N ALA A 600 45.28 43.43 -3.28
CA ALA A 600 44.00 44.11 -3.04
C ALA A 600 43.02 43.94 -4.22
N GLU A 601 43.49 43.82 -5.46
CA GLU A 601 42.64 43.45 -6.59
C GLU A 601 42.21 41.98 -6.56
N GLU A 602 43.09 41.07 -6.13
CA GLU A 602 42.75 39.65 -5.95
C GLU A 602 41.70 39.47 -4.84
N LEU A 603 41.89 40.12 -3.69
CA LEU A 603 40.88 40.19 -2.62
C LEU A 603 39.56 40.81 -3.10
N ARG A 604 39.60 41.81 -4.00
CA ARG A 604 38.38 42.36 -4.63
C ARG A 604 37.75 41.40 -5.65
N ARG A 605 38.53 40.58 -6.35
CA ARG A 605 38.04 39.53 -7.28
C ARG A 605 37.38 38.40 -6.51
N THR A 606 38.01 37.88 -5.45
CA THR A 606 37.45 36.82 -4.60
C THR A 606 36.21 37.31 -3.85
N ALA A 607 36.24 38.51 -3.26
CA ALA A 607 35.06 39.10 -2.63
C ALA A 607 33.88 39.29 -3.60
N ARG A 608 34.13 39.70 -4.85
CA ARG A 608 33.10 39.75 -5.91
C ARG A 608 32.58 38.36 -6.25
N ALA A 609 33.45 37.38 -6.48
CA ALA A 609 33.05 36.00 -6.76
C ALA A 609 32.21 35.39 -5.62
N HIS A 610 32.54 35.68 -4.36
CA HIS A 610 31.73 35.26 -3.21
C HIS A 610 30.38 35.98 -3.12
N LEU A 611 30.30 37.27 -3.47
CA LEU A 611 29.03 38.01 -3.55
C LEU A 611 28.16 37.54 -4.72
N GLU A 612 28.76 37.23 -5.86
CA GLU A 612 28.09 36.66 -7.05
C GLU A 612 27.59 35.24 -6.74
N ALA A 613 28.39 34.40 -6.09
CA ALA A 613 27.95 33.09 -5.61
C ALA A 613 26.81 33.21 -4.58
N ALA A 614 26.94 34.09 -3.58
CA ALA A 614 25.90 34.29 -2.56
C ALA A 614 24.59 34.84 -3.14
N THR A 615 24.66 35.76 -4.12
CA THR A 615 23.47 36.27 -4.80
C THR A 615 22.85 35.24 -5.74
N ALA A 616 23.64 34.42 -6.42
CA ALA A 616 23.14 33.26 -7.18
C ALA A 616 22.46 32.23 -6.27
N THR A 617 23.05 31.90 -5.11
CA THR A 617 22.43 31.02 -4.10
C THR A 617 21.14 31.62 -3.54
N ALA A 618 21.10 32.92 -3.27
CA ALA A 618 19.87 33.61 -2.83
C ALA A 618 18.79 33.66 -3.91
N GLN A 619 19.16 33.75 -5.19
CA GLN A 619 18.23 33.65 -6.32
C GLN A 619 17.70 32.21 -6.49
N ALA A 620 18.57 31.20 -6.36
CA ALA A 620 18.17 29.79 -6.39
C ALA A 620 17.22 29.45 -5.23
N ALA A 621 17.52 29.90 -4.01
CA ALA A 621 16.64 29.72 -2.85
C ALA A 621 15.27 30.38 -3.03
N ARG A 622 15.21 31.57 -3.66
CA ARG A 622 13.93 32.20 -4.04
C ARG A 622 13.18 31.41 -5.09
N ALA A 623 13.85 30.99 -6.17
CA ALA A 623 13.22 30.18 -7.22
C ALA A 623 12.69 28.82 -6.69
N ILE A 624 13.39 28.20 -5.73
CA ILE A 624 12.92 27.01 -5.01
C ILE A 624 11.70 27.35 -4.16
N ASN A 625 11.71 28.45 -3.39
CA ASN A 625 10.55 28.87 -2.60
C ASN A 625 9.33 29.16 -3.49
N ASP A 626 9.50 29.91 -4.58
CA ASP A 626 8.44 30.25 -5.53
C ASP A 626 7.85 28.98 -6.19
N ALA A 627 8.70 28.00 -6.50
CA ALA A 627 8.28 26.68 -7.00
C ALA A 627 7.54 25.85 -5.94
N CYS A 628 7.99 25.87 -4.67
CA CYS A 628 7.29 25.26 -3.55
C CYS A 628 5.92 25.90 -3.34
N GLU A 629 5.81 27.24 -3.29
CA GLU A 629 4.54 27.93 -3.18
C GLU A 629 3.61 27.65 -4.38
N SER A 630 4.15 27.51 -5.60
CA SER A 630 3.36 27.11 -6.77
C SER A 630 2.84 25.68 -6.62
N SER A 631 3.68 24.75 -6.17
CA SER A 631 3.30 23.36 -5.87
C SER A 631 2.24 23.27 -4.77
N GLU A 632 2.34 24.09 -3.71
CA GLU A 632 1.32 24.19 -2.66
C GLU A 632 0.00 24.78 -3.19
N ARG A 633 0.06 25.80 -4.06
CA ARG A 633 -1.14 26.37 -4.72
C ARG A 633 -1.81 25.35 -5.63
N GLU A 634 -1.04 24.57 -6.39
CA GLU A 634 -1.54 23.48 -7.23
C GLU A 634 -2.09 22.31 -6.41
N GLY A 635 -1.42 21.94 -5.31
CA GLY A 635 -1.87 20.95 -4.33
C GLY A 635 -3.18 21.37 -3.65
N ALA A 636 -3.31 22.63 -3.24
CA ALA A 636 -4.56 23.18 -2.74
C ALA A 636 -5.66 23.19 -3.83
N ALA A 637 -5.30 23.37 -5.10
CA ALA A 637 -6.23 23.33 -6.22
C ALA A 637 -6.61 21.89 -6.65
N THR A 638 -5.73 20.88 -6.52
CA THR A 638 -6.10 19.47 -6.68
C THR A 638 -6.95 18.98 -5.51
N ILE A 639 -6.59 19.32 -4.27
CA ILE A 639 -7.41 19.01 -3.08
C ILE A 639 -8.81 19.62 -3.21
N LYS A 640 -8.94 20.90 -3.60
CA LYS A 640 -10.26 21.52 -3.86
C LYS A 640 -11.04 20.82 -4.98
N ARG A 641 -10.37 20.40 -6.08
CA ARG A 641 -11.00 19.63 -7.16
C ARG A 641 -11.46 18.25 -6.68
N VAL A 642 -10.63 17.51 -5.94
CA VAL A 642 -10.96 16.21 -5.36
C VAL A 642 -12.12 16.35 -4.35
N SER A 643 -12.10 17.35 -3.47
CA SER A 643 -13.21 17.63 -2.56
C SER A 643 -14.50 17.99 -3.30
N ALA A 644 -14.44 18.71 -4.42
CA ALA A 644 -15.61 19.00 -5.26
C ALA A 644 -16.14 17.74 -5.97
N VAL A 645 -15.26 16.88 -6.49
CA VAL A 645 -15.61 15.58 -7.09
C VAL A 645 -16.22 14.64 -6.04
N VAL A 646 -15.62 14.54 -4.86
CA VAL A 646 -16.14 13.74 -3.73
C VAL A 646 -17.49 14.30 -3.23
N ALA A 647 -17.64 15.63 -3.12
CA ALA A 647 -18.92 16.24 -2.78
C ALA A 647 -19.99 15.98 -3.85
N SER A 648 -19.63 16.02 -5.13
CA SER A 648 -20.52 15.68 -6.25
C SER A 648 -20.92 14.20 -6.22
N ALA A 649 -19.96 13.29 -5.99
CA ALA A 649 -20.20 11.86 -5.84
C ALA A 649 -21.08 11.55 -4.61
N ILE A 650 -20.88 12.23 -3.48
CA ILE A 650 -21.74 12.15 -2.30
C ILE A 650 -23.15 12.70 -2.60
N GLN A 651 -23.29 13.77 -3.38
CA GLN A 651 -24.61 14.23 -3.82
C GLN A 651 -25.27 13.26 -4.81
N ALA A 652 -24.52 12.62 -5.71
CA ALA A 652 -25.04 11.62 -6.64
C ALA A 652 -25.48 10.35 -5.88
N ALA A 653 -24.67 9.86 -4.95
CA ALA A 653 -25.00 8.75 -4.06
C ALA A 653 -26.19 9.07 -3.13
N LYS A 654 -26.31 10.32 -2.65
CA LYS A 654 -27.51 10.79 -1.95
C LYS A 654 -28.73 10.77 -2.87
N ARG A 655 -28.67 11.39 -4.06
CA ARG A 655 -29.79 11.35 -5.03
C ARG A 655 -30.20 9.92 -5.39
N GLN A 656 -29.25 9.01 -5.65
CA GLN A 656 -29.55 7.59 -5.85
C GLN A 656 -30.14 6.92 -4.60
N GLY A 657 -29.64 7.24 -3.40
CA GLY A 657 -30.19 6.75 -2.14
C GLY A 657 -31.58 7.31 -1.80
N ASP A 658 -31.87 8.53 -2.24
CA ASP A 658 -33.16 9.21 -2.12
C ASP A 658 -34.16 8.67 -3.17
N GLU A 659 -33.72 8.42 -4.41
CA GLU A 659 -34.48 7.68 -5.43
C GLU A 659 -34.77 6.25 -5.00
N LEU A 660 -33.81 5.54 -4.39
CA LEU A 660 -34.01 4.19 -3.86
C LEU A 660 -34.91 4.19 -2.62
N ARG A 661 -34.93 5.26 -1.82
CA ARG A 661 -35.92 5.44 -0.75
C ARG A 661 -37.30 5.77 -1.30
N ALA A 662 -37.43 6.67 -2.27
CA ALA A 662 -38.70 6.96 -2.95
C ALA A 662 -39.27 5.71 -3.67
N ARG A 663 -38.42 4.92 -4.34
CA ARG A 663 -38.80 3.62 -4.93
C ARG A 663 -39.20 2.60 -3.87
N ARG A 664 -38.52 2.56 -2.70
CA ARG A 664 -38.93 1.73 -1.55
C ARG A 664 -40.25 2.19 -0.94
N GLU A 665 -40.51 3.49 -0.86
CA GLU A 665 -41.75 4.05 -0.32
C GLU A 665 -42.92 3.74 -1.26
N GLN A 666 -42.76 3.96 -2.58
CA GLN A 666 -43.73 3.56 -3.62
C GLN A 666 -43.99 2.05 -3.65
N ALA A 667 -42.97 1.22 -3.42
CA ALA A 667 -43.13 -0.24 -3.30
C ALA A 667 -43.81 -0.66 -1.97
N SER A 668 -43.50 0.03 -0.86
CA SER A 668 -44.07 -0.24 0.46
C SER A 668 -45.56 0.06 0.53
N THR A 669 -46.03 1.06 -0.23
CA THR A 669 -47.45 1.40 -0.36
C THR A 669 -48.24 0.51 -1.33
N SER A 670 -47.61 -0.47 -1.99
CA SER A 670 -48.27 -1.24 -3.07
C SER A 670 -48.18 -2.77 -2.97
N VAL A 671 -47.09 -3.38 -2.50
CA VAL A 671 -46.93 -4.87 -2.59
C VAL A 671 -46.33 -5.55 -1.35
N VAL A 672 -45.43 -4.89 -0.61
CA VAL A 672 -44.46 -5.57 0.28
C VAL A 672 -45.08 -6.30 1.49
N ALA A 673 -46.34 -6.01 1.87
CA ALA A 673 -47.02 -6.72 2.95
C ALA A 673 -47.37 -8.19 2.62
N LEU A 674 -47.49 -8.56 1.34
CA LEU A 674 -47.87 -9.91 0.90
C LEU A 674 -46.66 -10.83 0.58
N ASP A 675 -45.53 -10.25 0.20
CA ASP A 675 -44.35 -11.02 -0.29
C ASP A 675 -43.50 -11.65 0.84
N ARG A 676 -43.74 -11.28 2.11
CA ARG A 676 -43.01 -11.87 3.24
C ARG A 676 -43.58 -13.24 3.64
N ASP A 677 -44.90 -13.33 3.79
CA ASP A 677 -45.57 -14.58 4.15
C ASP A 677 -45.50 -15.54 2.95
N ALA A 678 -45.73 -15.04 1.73
CA ALA A 678 -45.56 -15.81 0.50
C ALA A 678 -44.14 -16.37 0.29
N LYS A 679 -43.09 -15.79 0.91
CA LYS A 679 -41.72 -16.36 0.90
C LYS A 679 -41.53 -17.48 1.91
N ILE A 680 -42.25 -17.46 3.02
CA ILE A 680 -42.27 -18.57 4.00
C ILE A 680 -43.08 -19.71 3.40
N ASP A 681 -44.27 -19.42 2.86
CA ASP A 681 -45.08 -20.39 2.12
C ASP A 681 -44.32 -20.99 0.93
N LEU A 682 -43.51 -20.21 0.21
CA LEU A 682 -42.67 -20.72 -0.89
C LEU A 682 -41.53 -21.62 -0.39
N LEU A 683 -40.93 -21.33 0.76
CA LEU A 683 -39.90 -22.18 1.36
C LEU A 683 -40.50 -23.49 1.90
N ASP A 684 -41.62 -23.43 2.60
CA ASP A 684 -42.33 -24.62 3.08
C ASP A 684 -42.89 -25.44 1.91
N ALA A 685 -43.41 -24.80 0.85
CA ALA A 685 -43.80 -25.49 -0.38
C ALA A 685 -42.59 -26.11 -1.12
N GLN A 686 -41.42 -25.47 -1.13
CA GLN A 686 -40.20 -26.05 -1.69
C GLN A 686 -39.70 -27.24 -0.87
N LEU A 687 -39.75 -27.16 0.46
CA LEU A 687 -39.42 -28.27 1.35
C LEU A 687 -40.42 -29.42 1.20
N GLU A 688 -41.73 -29.15 1.07
CA GLU A 688 -42.74 -30.17 0.78
C GLU A 688 -42.52 -30.79 -0.60
N TYR A 689 -42.16 -29.99 -1.63
CA TYR A 689 -41.90 -30.50 -2.98
C TYR A 689 -40.62 -31.34 -3.05
N VAL A 690 -39.57 -30.98 -2.31
CA VAL A 690 -38.35 -31.78 -2.17
C VAL A 690 -38.65 -33.07 -1.37
N ALA A 691 -39.49 -33.01 -0.33
CA ALA A 691 -39.96 -34.20 0.38
C ALA A 691 -40.82 -35.10 -0.51
N LYS A 692 -41.68 -34.55 -1.39
CA LYS A 692 -42.43 -35.26 -2.43
C LYS A 692 -41.50 -35.91 -3.44
N ALA A 693 -40.56 -35.16 -4.01
CA ALA A 693 -39.58 -35.68 -4.96
C ALA A 693 -38.72 -36.81 -4.35
N LYS A 694 -38.33 -36.68 -3.08
CA LYS A 694 -37.68 -37.74 -2.29
C LYS A 694 -38.60 -38.95 -2.13
N ALA A 695 -39.86 -38.77 -1.71
CA ALA A 695 -40.81 -39.86 -1.54
C ALA A 695 -41.19 -40.55 -2.86
N ASP A 696 -41.22 -39.82 -3.98
CA ASP A 696 -41.48 -40.37 -5.32
C ASP A 696 -40.25 -41.11 -5.86
N LEU A 697 -39.04 -40.62 -5.60
CA LEU A 697 -37.80 -41.34 -5.92
C LEU A 697 -37.60 -42.58 -5.03
N ASP A 698 -37.87 -42.50 -3.73
CA ASP A 698 -37.78 -43.63 -2.81
C ASP A 698 -38.89 -44.67 -3.11
N ARG A 699 -40.09 -44.24 -3.56
CA ARG A 699 -41.13 -45.15 -4.12
C ARG A 699 -40.73 -45.76 -5.47
N ARG A 700 -40.09 -45.00 -6.36
CA ARG A 700 -39.62 -45.52 -7.67
C ARG A 700 -38.41 -46.43 -7.53
N GLU A 701 -37.51 -46.19 -6.59
CA GLU A 701 -36.44 -47.14 -6.28
C GLU A 701 -36.98 -48.37 -5.54
N ALA A 702 -38.03 -48.23 -4.72
CA ALA A 702 -38.77 -49.38 -4.20
C ALA A 702 -39.44 -50.18 -5.32
N SER A 703 -39.95 -49.54 -6.38
CA SER A 703 -40.41 -50.22 -7.61
C SER A 703 -39.25 -50.89 -8.35
N ILE A 704 -38.13 -50.21 -8.64
CA ILE A 704 -36.94 -50.80 -9.26
C ILE A 704 -36.36 -51.99 -8.44
N ARG A 705 -36.60 -52.03 -7.11
CA ARG A 705 -36.25 -53.16 -6.24
C ARG A 705 -37.37 -54.23 -6.10
N SER A 706 -38.64 -53.86 -6.24
CA SER A 706 -39.82 -54.75 -6.23
C SER A 706 -39.97 -55.49 -7.56
N ASP A 707 -40.11 -54.70 -8.63
CA ASP A 707 -40.17 -55.09 -10.04
C ASP A 707 -38.76 -55.42 -10.59
N SER A 708 -37.86 -55.79 -9.68
CA SER A 708 -36.44 -55.89 -9.96
C SER A 708 -36.15 -56.91 -11.04
N PHE A 709 -35.07 -56.63 -11.77
CA PHE A 709 -34.50 -57.56 -12.72
C PHE A 709 -34.06 -58.90 -12.06
N ALA A 710 -33.93 -58.95 -10.73
CA ALA A 710 -33.71 -60.18 -9.97
C ALA A 710 -34.98 -61.03 -9.75
N ALA A 711 -36.18 -60.46 -9.94
CA ALA A 711 -37.43 -61.19 -10.06
C ALA A 711 -37.72 -61.56 -11.52
N ALA A 712 -37.45 -60.65 -12.48
CA ALA A 712 -37.57 -60.94 -13.91
C ALA A 712 -36.60 -62.04 -14.35
N SER A 713 -35.32 -61.99 -13.98
CA SER A 713 -34.34 -63.04 -14.30
C SER A 713 -34.55 -64.34 -13.54
N ARG A 714 -35.28 -64.34 -12.41
CA ARG A 714 -35.80 -65.59 -11.81
C ARG A 714 -36.88 -66.19 -12.69
N ARG A 715 -37.86 -65.39 -13.15
CA ARG A 715 -38.83 -65.84 -14.15
C ARG A 715 -38.17 -66.25 -15.48
N ARG A 716 -37.05 -65.65 -15.89
CA ARG A 716 -36.24 -66.13 -17.04
C ARG A 716 -35.57 -67.47 -16.76
N ALA A 717 -35.05 -67.73 -15.55
CA ALA A 717 -34.52 -69.04 -15.18
C ALA A 717 -35.62 -70.12 -15.13
N ASP A 718 -36.78 -69.77 -14.57
CA ASP A 718 -37.97 -70.64 -14.51
C ASP A 718 -38.67 -70.81 -15.88
N ALA A 719 -38.38 -69.93 -16.85
CA ALA A 719 -38.86 -70.03 -18.24
C ALA A 719 -37.81 -70.57 -19.22
N ALA A 720 -36.52 -70.60 -18.86
CA ALA A 720 -35.47 -71.22 -19.68
C ALA A 720 -35.73 -72.72 -19.85
N THR A 721 -36.21 -73.38 -18.79
CA THR A 721 -36.72 -74.77 -18.81
C THR A 721 -37.99 -74.96 -19.65
N SER A 722 -38.59 -73.88 -20.16
CA SER A 722 -39.73 -73.88 -21.09
C SER A 722 -39.36 -73.35 -22.50
N ASN A 723 -38.11 -72.90 -22.73
CA ASN A 723 -37.70 -72.28 -24.00
C ASN A 723 -37.28 -73.31 -25.07
N ASP A 724 -37.08 -74.58 -24.71
CA ASP A 724 -36.74 -75.66 -25.66
C ASP A 724 -37.90 -76.04 -26.58
N GLU A 725 -39.16 -75.78 -26.18
CA GLU A 725 -40.35 -76.03 -27.01
C GLU A 725 -40.68 -74.89 -28.00
N LEU A 726 -39.95 -73.76 -27.93
CA LEU A 726 -40.21 -72.58 -28.76
C LEU A 726 -39.31 -72.52 -29.99
N SER A 727 -39.94 -72.46 -31.17
CA SER A 727 -39.26 -72.18 -32.44
C SER A 727 -38.42 -70.89 -32.34
N SER A 728 -37.23 -70.86 -32.95
CA SER A 728 -36.34 -69.69 -32.95
C SER A 728 -37.03 -68.40 -33.43
N ARG A 729 -38.02 -68.48 -34.33
CA ARG A 729 -38.86 -67.31 -34.72
C ARG A 729 -39.68 -66.72 -33.58
N ALA A 730 -40.09 -67.53 -32.59
CA ALA A 730 -40.78 -67.07 -31.40
C ALA A 730 -39.80 -66.54 -30.34
N ARG A 731 -38.59 -67.11 -30.24
CA ARG A 731 -37.54 -66.62 -29.32
C ARG A 731 -36.97 -65.28 -29.77
N THR A 732 -36.59 -65.14 -31.05
CA THR A 732 -36.22 -63.85 -31.65
C THR A 732 -37.34 -62.81 -31.54
N ALA A 733 -38.61 -63.18 -31.74
CA ALA A 733 -39.74 -62.25 -31.54
C ALA A 733 -39.83 -61.73 -30.10
N ARG A 734 -39.74 -62.62 -29.09
CA ARG A 734 -39.70 -62.21 -27.67
C ARG A 734 -38.48 -61.36 -27.34
N LEU A 735 -37.30 -61.69 -27.87
CA LEU A 735 -36.09 -60.89 -27.65
C LEU A 735 -36.20 -59.49 -28.27
N ARG A 736 -36.86 -59.32 -29.43
CA ARG A 736 -37.18 -57.98 -29.96
C ARG A 736 -38.11 -57.21 -29.02
N GLU A 737 -39.12 -57.86 -28.44
CA GLU A 737 -40.06 -57.27 -27.49
C GLU A 737 -39.36 -56.86 -26.17
N GLU A 738 -38.52 -57.74 -25.60
CA GLU A 738 -37.73 -57.45 -24.39
C GLU A 738 -36.69 -56.34 -24.62
N VAL A 739 -35.99 -56.32 -25.76
CA VAL A 739 -35.07 -55.24 -26.16
C VAL A 739 -35.81 -53.91 -26.33
N HIS A 740 -36.98 -53.92 -26.97
CA HIS A 740 -37.77 -52.71 -27.20
C HIS A 740 -38.29 -52.13 -25.89
N GLY A 741 -38.90 -52.96 -25.03
CA GLY A 741 -39.41 -52.54 -23.72
C GLY A 741 -38.30 -52.08 -22.77
N ALA A 742 -37.14 -52.73 -22.77
CA ALA A 742 -35.98 -52.30 -21.98
C ALA A 742 -35.43 -50.93 -22.46
N ALA A 743 -35.43 -50.69 -23.77
CA ALA A 743 -35.01 -49.41 -24.35
C ALA A 743 -36.00 -48.27 -24.05
N GLU A 744 -37.31 -48.52 -24.19
CA GLU A 744 -38.35 -47.55 -23.85
C GLU A 744 -38.35 -47.20 -22.36
N HIS A 745 -38.30 -48.21 -21.48
CA HIS A 745 -38.24 -48.00 -20.03
C HIS A 745 -36.98 -47.22 -19.60
N LEU A 746 -35.82 -47.48 -20.22
CA LEU A 746 -34.59 -46.73 -19.98
C LEU A 746 -34.73 -45.26 -20.41
N LEU A 747 -35.28 -45.00 -21.60
CA LEU A 747 -35.51 -43.64 -22.10
C LEU A 747 -36.53 -42.88 -21.24
N GLU A 748 -37.63 -43.54 -20.82
CA GLU A 748 -38.62 -42.93 -19.92
C GLU A 748 -37.96 -42.56 -18.59
N CYS A 749 -37.24 -43.48 -17.94
CA CYS A 749 -36.50 -43.21 -16.71
C CYS A 749 -35.54 -42.01 -16.86
N LEU A 750 -34.73 -41.97 -17.92
CA LEU A 750 -33.77 -40.88 -18.13
C LEU A 750 -34.46 -39.53 -18.37
N SER A 751 -35.57 -39.49 -19.11
CA SER A 751 -36.38 -38.27 -19.30
C SER A 751 -36.98 -37.75 -17.99
N GLN A 752 -37.47 -38.65 -17.12
CA GLN A 752 -37.92 -38.31 -15.78
C GLN A 752 -36.75 -37.78 -14.93
N GLY A 753 -35.55 -38.31 -15.14
CA GLY A 753 -34.28 -37.81 -14.60
C GLY A 753 -33.98 -36.37 -15.00
N GLU A 754 -34.20 -35.97 -16.25
CA GLU A 754 -34.04 -34.58 -16.68
C GLU A 754 -34.98 -33.64 -15.90
N THR A 755 -36.24 -34.03 -15.71
CA THR A 755 -37.19 -33.23 -14.91
C THR A 755 -36.80 -33.16 -13.44
N ALA A 756 -36.20 -34.23 -12.88
CA ALA A 756 -35.73 -34.27 -11.51
C ALA A 756 -34.50 -33.37 -11.30
N LEU A 757 -33.52 -33.42 -12.22
CA LEU A 757 -32.36 -32.53 -12.20
C LEU A 757 -32.76 -31.06 -12.40
N ALA A 758 -33.72 -30.78 -13.29
CA ALA A 758 -34.22 -29.42 -13.51
C ALA A 758 -34.88 -28.83 -12.25
N ARG A 759 -35.60 -29.64 -11.46
CA ARG A 759 -36.13 -29.22 -10.15
C ARG A 759 -35.02 -29.06 -9.10
N ALA A 760 -34.08 -30.00 -9.03
CA ALA A 760 -32.95 -29.94 -8.09
C ALA A 760 -31.99 -28.77 -8.36
N ALA A 761 -31.90 -28.29 -9.61
CA ALA A 761 -31.03 -27.18 -10.01
C ALA A 761 -31.35 -25.82 -9.35
N ALA A 762 -32.50 -25.68 -8.70
CA ALA A 762 -32.84 -24.51 -7.89
C ALA A 762 -32.16 -24.50 -6.50
N VAL A 763 -31.65 -25.66 -6.05
CA VAL A 763 -31.10 -25.88 -4.70
C VAL A 763 -29.62 -26.32 -4.76
N LEU A 764 -29.24 -27.11 -5.76
CA LEU A 764 -27.87 -27.59 -5.96
C LEU A 764 -26.93 -26.50 -6.50
N HIS A 765 -25.67 -26.50 -6.04
CA HIS A 765 -24.63 -25.65 -6.61
C HIS A 765 -24.41 -25.90 -8.11
N ALA A 766 -24.30 -24.83 -8.91
CA ALA A 766 -24.23 -24.88 -10.37
C ALA A 766 -23.14 -25.82 -10.98
N PRO A 767 -21.94 -25.98 -10.39
CA PRO A 767 -20.97 -26.96 -10.91
C PRO A 767 -21.47 -28.41 -10.80
N ARG A 768 -22.13 -28.75 -9.69
CA ARG A 768 -22.67 -30.10 -9.42
C ARG A 768 -23.88 -30.40 -10.32
N VAL A 769 -24.74 -29.41 -10.57
CA VAL A 769 -25.80 -29.49 -11.58
C VAL A 769 -25.21 -29.79 -12.96
N SER A 770 -24.12 -29.10 -13.32
CA SER A 770 -23.48 -29.24 -14.64
C SER A 770 -22.84 -30.63 -14.83
N GLU A 771 -22.16 -31.15 -13.80
CA GLU A 771 -21.61 -32.51 -13.78
C GLU A 771 -22.71 -33.58 -13.96
N LEU A 772 -23.79 -33.48 -13.18
CA LEU A 772 -24.92 -34.41 -13.27
C LEU A 772 -25.62 -34.33 -14.63
N ARG A 773 -25.74 -33.13 -15.22
CA ARG A 773 -26.33 -32.93 -16.55
C ARG A 773 -25.49 -33.56 -17.66
N LEU A 774 -24.17 -33.45 -17.56
CA LEU A 774 -23.24 -34.08 -18.51
C LEU A 774 -23.30 -35.61 -18.45
N LYS A 775 -23.32 -36.18 -17.23
CA LYS A 775 -23.52 -37.63 -17.02
C LYS A 775 -24.86 -38.10 -17.62
N LEU A 776 -25.95 -37.35 -17.40
CA LEU A 776 -27.28 -37.69 -17.90
C LEU A 776 -27.37 -37.65 -19.43
N ALA A 777 -26.81 -36.61 -20.07
CA ALA A 777 -26.74 -36.51 -21.52
C ALA A 777 -25.92 -37.66 -22.14
N GLY A 778 -24.86 -38.12 -21.46
CA GLY A 778 -24.09 -39.31 -21.85
C GLY A 778 -24.94 -40.59 -21.84
N LEU A 779 -25.74 -40.80 -20.79
CA LEU A 779 -26.66 -41.94 -20.67
C LEU A 779 -27.75 -41.91 -21.76
N LEU A 780 -28.43 -40.76 -21.92
CA LEU A 780 -29.43 -40.56 -22.98
C LEU A 780 -28.85 -40.84 -24.38
N GLY A 781 -27.64 -40.36 -24.65
CA GLY A 781 -26.96 -40.59 -25.92
C GLY A 781 -26.62 -42.05 -26.21
N VAL A 782 -26.38 -42.89 -25.18
CA VAL A 782 -26.20 -44.34 -25.36
C VAL A 782 -27.56 -45.04 -25.49
N ALA A 783 -28.52 -44.70 -24.63
CA ALA A 783 -29.87 -45.28 -24.65
C ALA A 783 -30.57 -45.07 -26.00
N ASP A 784 -30.51 -43.86 -26.57
CA ASP A 784 -31.11 -43.55 -27.88
C ASP A 784 -30.44 -44.32 -29.04
N ARG A 785 -29.12 -44.56 -28.96
CA ARG A 785 -28.43 -45.44 -29.91
C ARG A 785 -28.84 -46.91 -29.77
N LEU A 786 -28.93 -47.43 -28.54
CA LEU A 786 -29.39 -48.79 -28.26
C LEU A 786 -30.89 -48.99 -28.59
N ALA A 787 -31.69 -47.93 -28.58
CA ALA A 787 -33.07 -47.93 -29.07
C ALA A 787 -33.13 -47.94 -30.61
N ARG A 788 -32.38 -47.06 -31.29
CA ARG A 788 -32.49 -46.84 -32.74
C ARG A 788 -31.64 -47.73 -33.65
N ALA A 789 -30.68 -48.48 -33.11
CA ALA A 789 -29.88 -49.40 -33.91
C ALA A 789 -30.77 -50.39 -34.68
N ARG A 790 -30.42 -50.68 -35.95
CA ARG A 790 -31.04 -51.78 -36.70
C ARG A 790 -30.37 -53.10 -36.34
N VAL A 791 -31.10 -54.19 -36.50
CA VAL A 791 -30.55 -55.54 -36.39
C VAL A 791 -30.11 -55.96 -37.79
N ASP A 792 -28.97 -55.42 -38.22
CA ASP A 792 -28.37 -55.72 -39.50
C ASP A 792 -27.51 -56.99 -39.32
N VAL A 793 -28.07 -58.15 -39.69
CA VAL A 793 -27.41 -59.46 -39.52
C VAL A 793 -26.30 -59.61 -40.56
N SER A 794 -25.04 -59.49 -40.14
CA SER A 794 -23.86 -59.62 -41.00
C SER A 794 -22.70 -60.35 -40.30
N GLY A 795 -22.68 -61.68 -40.43
CA GLY A 795 -21.68 -62.55 -39.80
C GLY A 795 -22.22 -63.98 -39.71
N ASP A 796 -21.56 -64.81 -38.90
CA ASP A 796 -22.11 -66.09 -38.44
C ASP A 796 -23.09 -65.91 -37.25
N ASP A 797 -23.12 -64.73 -36.63
CA ASP A 797 -23.98 -64.38 -35.50
C ASP A 797 -25.47 -64.37 -35.92
N THR A 798 -26.34 -65.00 -35.13
CA THR A 798 -27.77 -65.00 -35.43
C THR A 798 -28.46 -63.72 -34.92
N GLU A 799 -29.65 -63.43 -35.43
CA GLU A 799 -30.51 -62.39 -34.86
C GLU A 799 -30.85 -62.65 -33.37
N GLU A 800 -30.86 -63.92 -32.93
CA GLU A 800 -31.07 -64.28 -31.52
C GLU A 800 -29.90 -63.78 -30.65
N ASP A 801 -28.67 -63.89 -31.15
CA ASP A 801 -27.44 -63.45 -30.48
C ASP A 801 -27.31 -61.92 -30.46
N ILE A 802 -27.52 -61.25 -31.60
CA ILE A 802 -27.43 -59.78 -31.73
C ILE A 802 -28.47 -59.10 -30.82
N LEU A 803 -29.66 -59.68 -30.65
CA LEU A 803 -30.66 -59.19 -29.72
C LEU A 803 -30.29 -59.46 -28.26
N SER A 804 -29.68 -60.62 -27.96
CA SER A 804 -29.19 -60.96 -26.61
C SER A 804 -28.10 -60.00 -26.13
N ASP A 805 -27.09 -59.71 -26.97
CA ASP A 805 -26.02 -58.76 -26.64
C ASP A 805 -26.54 -57.33 -26.47
N ARG A 806 -27.50 -56.93 -27.31
CA ARG A 806 -28.18 -55.63 -27.20
C ARG A 806 -29.02 -55.51 -25.92
N LEU A 807 -29.65 -56.60 -25.49
CA LEU A 807 -30.36 -56.68 -24.21
C LEU A 807 -29.38 -56.56 -23.04
N ALA A 808 -28.24 -57.27 -23.08
CA ALA A 808 -27.18 -57.16 -22.08
C ALA A 808 -26.56 -55.74 -22.01
N ALA A 809 -26.44 -55.05 -23.14
CA ALA A 809 -26.01 -53.65 -23.21
C ALA A 809 -27.04 -52.69 -22.57
N LEU A 810 -28.34 -52.88 -22.86
CA LEU A 810 -29.41 -52.13 -22.21
C LEU A 810 -29.46 -52.39 -20.69
N GLU A 811 -29.30 -53.65 -20.27
CA GLU A 811 -29.18 -54.03 -18.86
C GLU A 811 -27.97 -53.37 -18.17
N HIS A 812 -26.87 -53.12 -18.89
CA HIS A 812 -25.72 -52.36 -18.38
C HIS A 812 -26.07 -50.87 -18.20
N GLU A 813 -26.67 -50.24 -19.21
CA GLU A 813 -27.06 -48.84 -19.15
C GLU A 813 -28.12 -48.54 -18.09
N ILE A 814 -29.08 -49.45 -17.88
CA ILE A 814 -30.07 -49.36 -16.78
C ILE A 814 -29.36 -49.33 -15.42
N ARG A 815 -28.30 -50.12 -15.23
CA ARG A 815 -27.47 -50.08 -13.99
C ARG A 815 -26.70 -48.76 -13.85
N ARG A 816 -26.16 -48.21 -14.95
CA ARG A 816 -25.49 -46.88 -14.92
C ARG A 816 -26.46 -45.75 -14.61
N ALA A 817 -27.68 -45.81 -15.17
CA ALA A 817 -28.76 -44.88 -14.87
C ALA A 817 -29.17 -44.94 -13.39
N GLY A 818 -29.28 -46.13 -12.80
CA GLY A 818 -29.49 -46.31 -11.36
C GLY A 818 -28.44 -45.59 -10.50
N GLY A 819 -27.15 -45.78 -10.81
CA GLY A 819 -26.06 -45.07 -10.14
C GLY A 819 -26.12 -43.54 -10.30
N TRP A 820 -26.57 -43.04 -11.44
CA TRP A 820 -26.81 -41.61 -11.64
C TRP A 820 -27.98 -41.07 -10.77
N PHE A 821 -29.05 -41.85 -10.60
CA PHE A 821 -30.14 -41.51 -9.69
C PHE A 821 -29.73 -41.55 -8.20
N GLU A 822 -28.76 -42.38 -7.83
CA GLU A 822 -28.12 -42.32 -6.50
C GLU A 822 -27.24 -41.08 -6.34
N ASP A 823 -26.40 -40.74 -7.33
CA ASP A 823 -25.57 -39.52 -7.32
C ASP A 823 -26.42 -38.24 -7.19
N LEU A 824 -27.52 -38.13 -7.93
CA LEU A 824 -28.48 -37.03 -7.82
C LEU A 824 -29.09 -36.96 -6.40
N ARG A 825 -29.49 -38.10 -5.83
CA ARG A 825 -30.06 -38.15 -4.47
C ARG A 825 -29.05 -37.90 -3.37
N ARG A 826 -27.77 -38.23 -3.58
CA ARG A 826 -26.69 -37.87 -2.66
C ARG A 826 -26.51 -36.35 -2.68
N ALA A 827 -26.37 -35.75 -3.86
CA ALA A 827 -26.24 -34.30 -4.00
C ALA A 827 -27.41 -33.52 -3.37
N VAL A 828 -28.66 -34.00 -3.51
CA VAL A 828 -29.86 -33.38 -2.92
C VAL A 828 -30.00 -33.65 -1.40
N ARG A 829 -29.15 -34.50 -0.82
CA ARG A 829 -29.03 -34.70 0.65
C ARG A 829 -27.79 -34.03 1.25
N GLU A 830 -26.93 -33.45 0.40
CA GLU A 830 -25.71 -32.72 0.76
C GLU A 830 -25.94 -31.20 0.84
N VAL A 831 -27.19 -30.74 0.63
CA VAL A 831 -27.70 -29.37 0.78
C VAL A 831 -28.87 -29.37 1.77
#